data_AF-A0A7X6PKE2-F1
#
_entry.id   AF-A0A7X6PKE2-F1
#
_cell.length_a   1.000
_cell.length_b   1.000
_cell.length_c   1.000
_cell.angle_alpha   90.00
_cell.angle_beta   90.00
_cell.angle_gamma   90.00
#
_symmetry.space_group_name_H-M   'P 1'
#
loop_
_entity.id
_entity.type
_entity.pdbx_description
1 polymer ?
#
loop_
_entity_poly.entity_id
_entity_poly.type
_entity_poly.pdbx_seq_one_letter_code
_entity_poly.pdbx_strand_id
1 'polypeptide(L)'
;MANKITFKNQTPPAAVETSDSTMLSSTLDQDMIQQYEEQIKALETQISLQGDSLSADYEETVLQYKAEIKSLEELIQKLNANYKGMVEREKRYLHNIQKLKKQLKEVSSSTELNQQLVKAQTNYEGMLAREERYLREINALKSKVASQKNELYRTYSYRLGYLLIHSTKSFANFIKLPKELRKLYLENKNRKKMRSGSELIVDAPVAQTSKVLKAPAIHTMVADSVASGDKLKIATIMDEFTSFCFAPEAETLQISPDAFKEELAEFKPDFVFIESAWQGKEGLWKLKISAQGEELFALIDYCREHQIKTLFWNKEDPVHFGTFIEVAKMVDVVFTTDIDCIKKYKEVLQHDEVYLLPFAAQPKTHNPIELFERQDKFNFAGSYYLKYPVRQKDFAVLSEVAINSKGLDIYDRNFNNDHPHYQFPSRYSSFILGSLPPEEIDKAYKGYEFGINMNTIKQSQTMFARRVFEMLASNTVVLSNYSRGVRLLFGDLVICSDSSDELQRQLDAVLTSDLQRKKFKLQGLRSVLSQHTYEQRLKYILDKLKISNASAFSKEHILVIAKGETSEEIKQIVESFNNQANPNKTLLLLTAEEIQSAANIICCNDIEALESAIAEIEFSHITFFKASDYYGKHYLDDMVQSYSYLKHYDYVPVTKDSYYAYDGGLVEQSGTEYQFVEEFVVARTLYTKAYFLELINSIKISELLEYGVVQAKAFSIDCLSYLENGVSADVESVSTLCDDFVVDAGVSLESHLLPIAESIQFEKPAKPVDKVISFDKALIESTLRKEISFKEDQDGISFDSKLKPELHRLITLTQPFEIAEWNRIQLKLDTSYQGDVLFVFEFLDKDQKQLSHISVAPAELVALAIPELCVYGRMCVRIKGQGIVRFSHAVQVTLDSIKEVVLSQSYDNSEIVSFSKDDIDSQLVRPKSKQIVIKKHSSGLEIRSTLESDKHAYLYFRDVFKREEVNLLTNSVYETLATVNDCDFRTVFLFLDKNKEKLAHTIIPADGFSHAMAIPEDCEYIRIGFKITGTGKADVKEINIGELRERVNNFVGKSDTLVLAKQYPAYDDLYKYGFLHSRVRAYKNAGQLVDMFKIAGKDGSFGFSEFESIDLFTGDADNLREALASGQFKHVLVHILDRNMWSILEEFIDDI
;
A
#
# COMPACT_ATOMS: atom_id res chain seq x y z
N MET A 1 -55.08 -22.60 -6.54
CA MET A 1 -54.96 -23.93 -7.17
C MET A 1 -53.47 -24.17 -7.38
N ALA A 2 -52.71 -24.71 -6.42
CA ALA A 2 -52.58 -26.14 -6.01
C ALA A 2 -52.17 -27.02 -7.22
N ASN A 3 -51.13 -27.86 -7.23
CA ASN A 3 -50.31 -28.48 -6.17
C ASN A 3 -49.09 -29.22 -6.80
N LYS A 4 -47.94 -29.14 -6.11
CA LYS A 4 -47.04 -30.22 -5.64
C LYS A 4 -46.64 -31.45 -6.50
N ILE A 5 -45.32 -31.64 -6.45
CA ILE A 5 -44.41 -32.79 -6.69
C ILE A 5 -44.86 -34.13 -6.08
N THR A 6 -44.56 -35.26 -6.77
CA THR A 6 -43.91 -36.47 -6.18
C THR A 6 -43.53 -37.50 -7.25
N PHE A 7 -42.33 -38.06 -7.18
CA PHE A 7 -42.09 -39.46 -7.58
C PHE A 7 -41.09 -40.14 -6.63
N LYS A 8 -41.45 -41.37 -6.23
CA LYS A 8 -40.76 -42.31 -5.34
C LYS A 8 -39.94 -43.31 -6.16
N ASN A 9 -38.81 -43.72 -5.60
CA ASN A 9 -37.92 -44.79 -6.08
C ASN A 9 -38.52 -46.21 -5.93
N GLN A 10 -38.13 -47.07 -6.87
CA GLN A 10 -38.13 -48.54 -6.77
C GLN A 10 -36.69 -49.06 -6.95
N THR A 11 -36.28 -50.00 -6.10
CA THR A 11 -35.16 -50.98 -6.23
C THR A 11 -35.57 -52.13 -7.18
N PRO A 12 -34.79 -53.20 -7.48
CA PRO A 12 -33.35 -53.59 -7.30
C PRO A 12 -32.78 -54.20 -8.64
N PRO A 13 -31.93 -55.28 -8.78
CA PRO A 13 -30.94 -55.99 -7.92
C PRO A 13 -29.57 -56.43 -8.58
N ALA A 14 -28.64 -56.88 -7.72
CA ALA A 14 -27.73 -58.07 -7.79
C ALA A 14 -26.57 -58.26 -8.80
N ALA A 15 -25.63 -59.13 -8.35
CA ALA A 15 -24.54 -59.89 -9.02
C ALA A 15 -23.12 -59.29 -8.97
N VAL A 16 -22.00 -60.00 -8.77
CA VAL A 16 -21.66 -61.43 -8.57
C VAL A 16 -20.20 -61.51 -8.05
N GLU A 17 -19.87 -62.59 -7.33
CA GLU A 17 -18.55 -63.00 -6.84
C GLU A 17 -17.54 -63.35 -7.96
N THR A 18 -16.24 -63.21 -7.70
CA THR A 18 -15.23 -64.20 -8.14
C THR A 18 -14.01 -64.20 -7.21
N SER A 19 -13.57 -65.43 -6.93
CA SER A 19 -12.40 -65.91 -6.21
C SER A 19 -11.09 -65.69 -7.00
N ASP A 20 -9.94 -65.56 -6.34
CA ASP A 20 -9.02 -66.69 -6.18
C ASP A 20 -7.79 -66.41 -5.31
N SER A 21 -7.27 -67.52 -4.80
CA SER A 21 -6.36 -67.69 -3.68
C SER A 21 -4.87 -67.70 -4.05
N THR A 22 -3.98 -67.42 -3.08
CA THR A 22 -2.74 -68.21 -2.89
C THR A 22 -2.16 -68.07 -1.49
N MET A 23 -2.15 -69.23 -0.82
CA MET A 23 -1.59 -69.67 0.45
C MET A 23 -0.19 -69.16 0.85
N LEU A 24 0.03 -68.92 2.15
CA LEU A 24 1.08 -69.58 2.95
C LEU A 24 0.95 -69.36 4.48
N SER A 25 0.67 -70.47 5.18
CA SER A 25 0.94 -70.85 6.58
C SER A 25 0.72 -69.86 7.75
N SER A 26 -0.28 -70.15 8.60
CA SER A 26 -0.39 -69.61 9.97
C SER A 26 -0.60 -70.74 10.99
N THR A 27 0.49 -71.24 11.58
CA THR A 27 0.47 -72.06 12.80
C THR A 27 1.29 -71.41 13.91
N LEU A 28 1.26 -70.08 14.00
CA LEU A 28 2.07 -69.32 14.97
C LEU A 28 1.34 -68.12 15.60
N ASP A 29 0.01 -68.15 15.71
CA ASP A 29 -0.74 -66.96 16.16
C ASP A 29 -1.86 -67.21 17.19
N GLN A 30 -2.04 -68.42 17.72
CA GLN A 30 -3.10 -68.66 18.71
C GLN A 30 -2.77 -68.09 20.10
N ASP A 31 -1.51 -68.14 20.53
CA ASP A 31 -1.10 -67.55 21.83
C ASP A 31 -1.09 -66.01 21.78
N MET A 32 -0.71 -65.41 20.65
CA MET A 32 -0.74 -63.97 20.43
C MET A 32 -2.17 -63.44 20.35
N ILE A 33 -3.07 -64.14 19.65
CA ILE A 33 -4.49 -63.78 19.61
C ILE A 33 -5.10 -63.85 21.00
N GLN A 34 -4.81 -64.89 21.79
CA GLN A 34 -5.35 -65.02 23.15
C GLN A 34 -4.81 -63.95 24.10
N GLN A 35 -3.53 -63.57 23.95
CA GLN A 35 -2.92 -62.49 24.72
C GLN A 35 -3.47 -61.11 24.32
N TYR A 36 -3.79 -60.90 23.04
CA TYR A 36 -4.47 -59.69 22.56
C TYR A 36 -5.94 -59.65 22.96
N GLU A 37 -6.66 -60.77 22.97
CA GLU A 37 -8.05 -60.84 23.45
C GLU A 37 -8.15 -60.51 24.94
N GLU A 38 -7.20 -60.98 25.77
CA GLU A 38 -7.12 -60.59 27.18
C GLU A 38 -6.75 -59.10 27.37
N GLN A 39 -5.84 -58.56 26.57
CA GLN A 39 -5.51 -57.14 26.58
C GLN A 39 -6.68 -56.26 26.11
N ILE A 40 -7.43 -56.69 25.09
CA ILE A 40 -8.63 -56.00 24.60
C ILE A 40 -9.71 -56.03 25.68
N LYS A 41 -9.95 -57.17 26.34
CA LYS A 41 -10.91 -57.25 27.46
C LYS A 41 -10.51 -56.36 28.64
N ALA A 42 -9.22 -56.29 28.96
CA ALA A 42 -8.69 -55.41 30.00
C ALA A 42 -8.85 -53.92 29.62
N LEU A 43 -8.60 -53.57 28.36
CA LEU A 43 -8.81 -52.23 27.80
C LEU A 43 -10.28 -51.85 27.72
N GLU A 44 -11.17 -52.75 27.31
CA GLU A 44 -12.62 -52.55 27.28
C GLU A 44 -13.19 -52.33 28.68
N THR A 45 -12.67 -53.07 29.67
CA THR A 45 -13.04 -52.88 31.08
C THR A 45 -12.50 -51.54 31.61
N GLN A 46 -11.30 -51.12 31.22
CA GLN A 46 -10.73 -49.80 31.56
C GLN A 46 -11.48 -48.64 30.88
N ILE A 47 -11.91 -48.81 29.63
CA ILE A 47 -12.67 -47.83 28.85
C ILE A 47 -14.10 -47.74 29.38
N SER A 48 -14.72 -48.84 29.79
CA SER A 48 -16.04 -48.85 30.46
C SER A 48 -15.98 -48.17 31.83
N LEU A 49 -14.96 -48.47 32.65
CA LEU A 49 -14.80 -47.87 33.98
C LEU A 49 -14.40 -46.37 33.95
N GLN A 50 -13.77 -45.90 32.86
CA GLN A 50 -13.50 -44.46 32.63
C GLN A 50 -14.59 -43.75 31.82
N GLY A 51 -15.36 -44.47 31.01
CA GLY A 51 -16.40 -43.92 30.14
C GLY A 51 -17.66 -43.46 30.88
N ASP A 52 -18.02 -44.14 31.97
CA ASP A 52 -19.27 -43.87 32.70
C ASP A 52 -19.20 -42.62 33.61
N SER A 53 -18.00 -42.12 33.96
CA SER A 53 -17.84 -40.83 34.65
C SER A 53 -17.48 -39.67 33.71
N LEU A 54 -16.99 -39.95 32.50
CA LEU A 54 -16.65 -38.94 31.49
C LEU A 54 -17.79 -38.61 30.51
N SER A 55 -18.82 -39.44 30.35
CA SER A 55 -19.92 -39.14 29.43
C SER A 55 -20.94 -38.16 30.01
N ALA A 56 -21.27 -38.27 31.31
CA ALA A 56 -22.31 -37.49 31.96
C ALA A 56 -22.00 -35.97 32.02
N ASP A 57 -20.81 -35.58 32.46
CA ASP A 57 -20.41 -34.16 32.63
C ASP A 57 -20.36 -33.40 31.29
N TYR A 58 -19.93 -34.08 30.22
CA TYR A 58 -19.79 -33.46 28.89
C TYR A 58 -21.10 -33.43 28.13
N GLU A 59 -21.94 -34.46 28.26
CA GLU A 59 -23.30 -34.42 27.75
C GLU A 59 -24.11 -33.32 28.45
N GLU A 60 -24.01 -33.20 29.77
CA GLU A 60 -24.67 -32.15 30.55
C GLU A 60 -24.21 -30.75 30.11
N THR A 61 -22.91 -30.53 29.94
CA THR A 61 -22.36 -29.25 29.44
C THR A 61 -22.85 -28.91 28.02
N VAL A 62 -22.87 -29.89 27.11
CA VAL A 62 -23.36 -29.68 25.73
C VAL A 62 -24.88 -29.45 25.71
N LEU A 63 -25.64 -30.14 26.56
CA LEU A 63 -27.07 -29.92 26.75
C LEU A 63 -27.35 -28.52 27.32
N GLN A 64 -26.51 -28.05 28.26
CA GLN A 64 -26.60 -26.72 28.84
C GLN A 64 -26.37 -25.62 27.78
N TYR A 65 -25.29 -25.70 27.01
CA TYR A 65 -25.04 -24.74 25.91
C TYR A 65 -26.16 -24.75 24.86
N LYS A 66 -26.68 -25.93 24.50
CA LYS A 66 -27.83 -26.03 23.58
C LYS A 66 -29.10 -25.40 24.16
N ALA A 67 -29.37 -25.58 25.45
CA ALA A 67 -30.51 -24.98 26.12
C ALA A 67 -30.39 -23.46 26.22
N GLU A 68 -29.20 -22.95 26.54
CA GLU A 68 -28.91 -21.50 26.60
C GLU A 68 -28.99 -20.84 25.22
N ILE A 69 -28.42 -21.44 24.19
CA ILE A 69 -28.54 -20.96 22.80
C ILE A 69 -30.01 -20.90 22.38
N LYS A 70 -30.79 -21.95 22.66
CA LYS A 70 -32.23 -21.99 22.33
C LYS A 70 -33.01 -20.89 23.07
N SER A 71 -32.73 -20.67 24.35
CA SER A 71 -33.37 -19.62 25.15
C SER A 71 -33.05 -18.21 24.61
N LEU A 72 -31.78 -17.97 24.22
CA LEU A 72 -31.36 -16.70 23.62
C LEU A 72 -31.99 -16.48 22.24
N GLU A 73 -32.10 -17.54 21.43
CA GLU A 73 -32.75 -17.49 20.11
C GLU A 73 -34.26 -17.20 20.22
N GLU A 74 -34.96 -17.79 21.20
CA GLU A 74 -36.36 -17.48 21.51
C GLU A 74 -36.54 -16.01 21.97
N LEU A 75 -35.60 -15.49 22.76
CA LEU A 75 -35.59 -14.09 23.18
C LEU A 75 -35.38 -13.14 22.00
N ILE A 76 -34.44 -13.46 21.10
CA ILE A 76 -34.22 -12.72 19.86
C ILE A 76 -35.49 -12.74 19.00
N GLN A 77 -36.18 -13.87 18.89
CA GLN A 77 -37.43 -13.97 18.13
C GLN A 77 -38.53 -13.08 18.71
N LYS A 78 -38.67 -13.03 20.05
CA LYS A 78 -39.62 -12.17 20.75
C LYS A 78 -39.30 -10.68 20.55
N LEU A 79 -38.02 -10.30 20.63
CA LEU A 79 -37.58 -8.91 20.40
C LEU A 79 -37.76 -8.49 18.94
N ASN A 80 -37.48 -9.38 17.98
CA ASN A 80 -37.75 -9.15 16.56
C ASN A 80 -39.24 -8.96 16.26
N ALA A 81 -40.13 -9.72 16.91
CA ALA A 81 -41.58 -9.54 16.78
C ALA A 81 -42.03 -8.17 17.33
N ASN A 82 -41.49 -7.74 18.47
CA ASN A 82 -41.75 -6.42 19.05
C ASN A 82 -41.22 -5.28 18.17
N TYR A 83 -40.02 -5.44 17.60
CA TYR A 83 -39.41 -4.53 16.64
C TYR A 83 -40.28 -4.39 15.39
N LYS A 84 -40.74 -5.50 14.80
CA LYS A 84 -41.64 -5.49 13.64
C LYS A 84 -42.98 -4.79 13.94
N GLY A 85 -43.56 -5.03 15.12
CA GLY A 85 -44.77 -4.33 15.57
C GLY A 85 -44.58 -2.85 15.90
N MET A 86 -43.33 -2.39 16.03
CA MET A 86 -42.97 -1.00 16.26
C MET A 86 -42.71 -0.25 14.94
N VAL A 87 -42.09 -0.89 13.94
CA VAL A 87 -42.00 -0.36 12.57
C VAL A 87 -43.40 -0.07 11.98
N GLU A 88 -44.39 -0.91 12.27
CA GLU A 88 -45.79 -0.65 11.87
C GLU A 88 -46.50 0.45 12.70
N ARG A 89 -45.95 0.83 13.86
CA ARG A 89 -46.42 2.00 14.62
C ARG A 89 -45.76 3.28 14.13
N GLU A 90 -44.52 3.21 13.67
CA GLU A 90 -43.77 4.33 13.09
C GLU A 90 -44.51 4.96 11.90
N LYS A 91 -44.96 4.14 10.94
CA LYS A 91 -45.73 4.60 9.78
C LYS A 91 -46.96 5.44 10.19
N ARG A 92 -47.64 5.05 11.28
CA ARG A 92 -48.81 5.76 11.83
C ARG A 92 -48.43 7.07 12.51
N TYR A 93 -47.31 7.13 13.23
CA TYR A 93 -46.83 8.37 13.85
C TYR A 93 -46.38 9.39 12.80
N LEU A 94 -45.64 8.97 11.78
CA LEU A 94 -45.20 9.83 10.68
C LEU A 94 -46.39 10.39 9.90
N HIS A 95 -47.39 9.55 9.59
CA HIS A 95 -48.62 10.00 8.94
C HIS A 95 -49.39 11.03 9.79
N ASN A 96 -49.51 10.80 11.11
CA ASN A 96 -50.18 11.73 12.01
C ASN A 96 -49.42 13.07 12.13
N ILE A 97 -48.09 13.05 12.22
CA ILE A 97 -47.24 14.25 12.27
C ILE A 97 -47.36 15.04 10.96
N GLN A 98 -47.37 14.39 9.80
CA GLN A 98 -47.58 15.04 8.51
C GLN A 98 -48.97 15.69 8.41
N LYS A 99 -50.03 14.99 8.86
CA LYS A 99 -51.39 15.52 8.89
C LYS A 99 -51.50 16.76 9.78
N LEU A 100 -50.95 16.71 11.00
CA LEU A 100 -50.94 17.82 11.94
C LEU A 100 -50.13 19.02 11.41
N LYS A 101 -48.99 18.79 10.76
CA LYS A 101 -48.21 19.85 10.10
C LYS A 101 -48.97 20.52 8.96
N LYS A 102 -49.74 19.76 8.19
CA LYS A 102 -50.57 20.30 7.10
C LYS A 102 -51.69 21.19 7.65
N GLN A 103 -52.40 20.73 8.69
CA GLN A 103 -53.46 21.49 9.34
C GLN A 103 -52.93 22.77 10.03
N LEU A 104 -51.73 22.74 10.61
CA LEU A 104 -51.09 23.90 11.22
C LEU A 104 -50.68 24.97 10.18
N LYS A 105 -50.41 24.57 8.93
CA LYS A 105 -50.17 25.51 7.82
C LYS A 105 -51.44 26.23 7.37
N GLU A 106 -52.60 25.59 7.50
CA GLU A 106 -53.90 26.15 7.09
C GLU A 106 -54.50 27.07 8.17
N VAL A 107 -54.15 26.89 9.45
CA VAL A 107 -54.61 27.72 10.57
C VAL A 107 -53.41 28.26 11.35
N SER A 108 -52.95 29.46 11.00
CA SER A 108 -51.66 30.01 11.44
C SER A 108 -51.56 30.41 12.92
N SER A 109 -52.58 30.15 13.76
CA SER A 109 -52.58 30.55 15.18
C SER A 109 -53.35 29.60 16.12
N SER A 110 -53.28 28.28 15.93
CA SER A 110 -53.88 27.31 16.87
C SER A 110 -52.85 26.76 17.87
N THR A 111 -52.92 27.26 19.11
CA THR A 111 -52.08 26.80 20.23
C THR A 111 -52.31 25.31 20.55
N GLU A 112 -53.53 24.82 20.36
CA GLU A 112 -53.93 23.45 20.65
C GLU A 112 -53.35 22.45 19.63
N LEU A 113 -53.36 22.78 18.32
CA LEU A 113 -52.72 21.94 17.30
C LEU A 113 -51.19 21.87 17.48
N ASN A 114 -50.57 22.98 17.89
CA ASN A 114 -49.14 23.00 18.17
C ASN A 114 -48.78 22.09 19.36
N GLN A 115 -49.59 22.08 20.42
CA GLN A 115 -49.43 21.14 21.54
C GLN A 115 -49.60 19.69 21.10
N GLN A 116 -50.57 19.39 20.22
CA GLN A 116 -50.77 18.05 19.66
C GLN A 116 -49.60 17.60 18.78
N LEU A 117 -49.05 18.50 17.95
CA LEU A 117 -47.89 18.23 17.10
C LEU A 117 -46.63 17.97 17.94
N VAL A 118 -46.35 18.80 18.95
CA VAL A 118 -45.23 18.59 19.87
C VAL A 118 -45.37 17.27 20.60
N LYS A 119 -46.56 16.95 21.12
CA LYS A 119 -46.83 15.66 21.78
C LYS A 119 -46.62 14.47 20.83
N ALA A 120 -47.04 14.59 19.57
CA ALA A 120 -46.82 13.55 18.55
C ALA A 120 -45.33 13.38 18.21
N GLN A 121 -44.57 14.48 18.11
CA GLN A 121 -43.12 14.46 17.87
C GLN A 121 -42.36 13.85 19.05
N THR A 122 -42.68 14.24 20.30
CA THR A 122 -42.06 13.66 21.50
C THR A 122 -42.37 12.16 21.64
N ASN A 123 -43.58 11.74 21.29
CA ASN A 123 -43.92 10.31 21.25
C ASN A 123 -43.16 9.55 20.16
N TYR A 124 -42.89 10.18 19.02
CA TYR A 124 -42.08 9.62 17.93
C TYR A 124 -40.59 9.52 18.33
N GLU A 125 -40.02 10.56 18.94
CA GLU A 125 -38.66 10.55 19.48
C GLU A 125 -38.49 9.46 20.57
N GLY A 126 -39.46 9.35 21.49
CA GLY A 126 -39.48 8.29 22.49
C GLY A 126 -39.66 6.88 21.93
N MET A 127 -40.16 6.75 20.69
CA MET A 127 -40.24 5.48 19.96
C MET A 127 -38.90 5.15 19.29
N LEU A 128 -38.24 6.13 18.64
CA LEU A 128 -36.91 5.96 18.05
C LEU A 128 -35.85 5.55 19.10
N ALA A 129 -35.93 6.10 20.31
CA ALA A 129 -35.07 5.68 21.42
C ALA A 129 -35.31 4.21 21.85
N ARG A 130 -36.56 3.73 21.78
CA ARG A 130 -36.89 2.32 22.04
C ARG A 130 -36.46 1.41 20.91
N GLU A 131 -36.50 1.90 19.67
CA GLU A 131 -36.00 1.19 18.50
C GLU A 131 -34.51 0.92 18.58
N GLU A 132 -33.73 1.97 18.84
CA GLU A 132 -32.29 1.86 19.01
C GLU A 132 -31.93 0.92 20.17
N ARG A 133 -32.72 0.96 21.26
CA ARG A 133 -32.58 0.02 22.37
C ARG A 133 -32.85 -1.43 21.93
N TYR A 134 -33.92 -1.69 21.18
CA TYR A 134 -34.22 -3.03 20.68
C TYR A 134 -33.14 -3.56 19.75
N LEU A 135 -32.63 -2.73 18.82
CA LEU A 135 -31.55 -3.12 17.92
C LEU A 135 -30.25 -3.41 18.68
N ARG A 136 -29.91 -2.59 19.68
CA ARG A 136 -28.76 -2.85 20.57
C ARG A 136 -28.93 -4.16 21.34
N GLU A 137 -30.09 -4.41 21.95
CA GLU A 137 -30.38 -5.65 22.68
C GLU A 137 -30.33 -6.88 21.75
N ILE A 138 -30.92 -6.80 20.55
CA ILE A 138 -30.89 -7.88 19.55
C ILE A 138 -29.46 -8.17 19.10
N ASN A 139 -28.65 -7.14 18.82
CA ASN A 139 -27.26 -7.32 18.39
C ASN A 139 -26.37 -7.87 19.50
N ALA A 140 -26.55 -7.41 20.74
CA ALA A 140 -25.86 -7.96 21.91
C ALA A 140 -26.22 -9.44 22.12
N LEU A 141 -27.50 -9.81 21.99
CA LEU A 141 -27.95 -11.20 22.10
C LEU A 141 -27.44 -12.07 20.94
N LYS A 142 -27.41 -11.57 19.71
CA LYS A 142 -26.81 -12.27 18.56
C LYS A 142 -25.31 -12.51 18.76
N SER A 143 -24.58 -11.51 19.25
CA SER A 143 -23.17 -11.66 19.61
C SER A 143 -22.98 -12.69 20.72
N LYS A 144 -23.87 -12.72 21.71
CA LYS A 144 -23.85 -13.71 22.78
C LYS A 144 -24.13 -15.12 22.25
N VAL A 145 -25.10 -15.29 21.35
CA VAL A 145 -25.36 -16.56 20.65
C VAL A 145 -24.15 -17.01 19.84
N ALA A 146 -23.49 -16.11 19.11
CA ALA A 146 -22.28 -16.43 18.34
C ALA A 146 -21.13 -16.86 19.25
N SER A 147 -20.93 -16.18 20.39
CA SER A 147 -19.95 -16.57 21.41
C SER A 147 -20.26 -17.95 21.99
N GLN A 148 -21.51 -18.21 22.36
CA GLN A 148 -21.96 -19.49 22.92
C GLN A 148 -21.87 -20.64 21.89
N LYS A 149 -22.15 -20.38 20.61
CA LYS A 149 -21.92 -21.33 19.51
C LYS A 149 -20.43 -21.63 19.34
N ASN A 150 -19.57 -20.62 19.38
CA ASN A 150 -18.12 -20.80 19.33
C ASN A 150 -17.59 -21.59 20.53
N GLU A 151 -18.11 -21.37 21.74
CA GLU A 151 -17.77 -22.16 22.93
C GLU A 151 -18.23 -23.62 22.79
N LEU A 152 -19.45 -23.85 22.30
CA LEU A 152 -19.96 -25.18 21.97
C LEU A 152 -19.09 -25.90 20.92
N TYR A 153 -18.68 -25.20 19.85
CA TYR A 153 -17.80 -25.75 18.81
C TYR A 153 -16.39 -26.07 19.31
N ARG A 154 -15.95 -25.43 20.39
CA ARG A 154 -14.67 -25.69 21.06
C ARG A 154 -14.74 -26.83 22.07
N THR A 155 -15.93 -27.37 22.37
CA THR A 155 -16.07 -28.53 23.28
C THR A 155 -15.46 -29.78 22.65
N TYR A 156 -14.80 -30.58 23.49
CA TYR A 156 -14.16 -31.81 23.06
C TYR A 156 -15.15 -32.77 22.39
N SER A 157 -16.34 -32.93 22.98
CA SER A 157 -17.39 -33.82 22.47
C SER A 157 -17.94 -33.40 21.11
N TYR A 158 -18.10 -32.10 20.86
CA TYR A 158 -18.54 -31.60 19.55
C TYR A 158 -17.47 -31.82 18.47
N ARG A 159 -16.20 -31.51 18.78
CA ARG A 159 -15.06 -31.74 17.86
C ARG A 159 -14.85 -33.22 17.57
N LEU A 160 -15.00 -34.08 18.57
CA LEU A 160 -14.92 -35.53 18.43
C LEU A 160 -16.04 -36.07 17.55
N GLY A 161 -17.29 -35.68 17.81
CA GLY A 161 -18.45 -36.07 16.99
C GLY A 161 -18.32 -35.57 15.55
N TYR A 162 -17.84 -34.33 15.35
CA TYR A 162 -17.57 -33.78 14.02
C TYR A 162 -16.52 -34.60 13.27
N LEU A 163 -15.38 -34.93 13.90
CA LEU A 163 -14.32 -35.74 13.30
C LEU A 163 -14.80 -37.15 12.92
N LEU A 164 -15.63 -37.79 13.75
CA LEU A 164 -16.17 -39.12 13.46
C LEU A 164 -17.20 -39.10 12.31
N ILE A 165 -18.04 -38.07 12.23
CA ILE A 165 -19.07 -37.94 11.18
C ILE A 165 -18.46 -37.53 9.83
N HIS A 166 -17.42 -36.69 9.83
CA HIS A 166 -16.84 -36.16 8.60
C HIS A 166 -15.67 -36.98 8.04
N SER A 167 -15.02 -37.81 8.87
CA SER A 167 -13.99 -38.74 8.40
C SER A 167 -14.56 -39.89 7.57
N THR A 168 -15.81 -40.30 7.82
CA THR A 168 -16.51 -41.34 7.04
C THR A 168 -17.00 -40.84 5.67
N LYS A 169 -16.92 -39.54 5.39
CA LYS A 169 -17.35 -38.92 4.12
C LYS A 169 -16.26 -38.89 3.04
N SER A 170 -15.01 -39.22 3.39
CA SER A 170 -13.89 -39.27 2.44
C SER A 170 -12.88 -40.32 2.87
N PHE A 171 -12.44 -41.16 1.93
CA PHE A 171 -11.46 -42.22 2.19
C PHE A 171 -10.14 -41.66 2.72
N ALA A 172 -9.71 -40.49 2.21
CA ALA A 172 -8.52 -39.79 2.70
C ALA A 172 -8.68 -39.28 4.14
N ASN A 173 -9.88 -38.85 4.53
CA ASN A 173 -10.16 -38.39 5.90
C ASN A 173 -10.34 -39.57 6.87
N PHE A 174 -10.84 -40.71 6.39
CA PHE A 174 -10.93 -41.95 7.14
C PHE A 174 -9.54 -42.49 7.51
N ILE A 175 -8.59 -42.46 6.57
CA ILE A 175 -7.18 -42.85 6.82
C ILE A 175 -6.49 -41.89 7.79
N LYS A 176 -6.82 -40.59 7.75
CA LYS A 176 -6.25 -39.57 8.67
C LYS A 176 -6.88 -39.59 10.06
N LEU A 177 -8.04 -40.23 10.23
CA LEU A 177 -8.81 -40.24 11.47
C LEU A 177 -8.01 -40.66 12.72
N PRO A 178 -7.19 -41.73 12.71
CA PRO A 178 -6.43 -42.12 13.90
C PRO A 178 -5.44 -41.04 14.36
N LYS A 179 -4.82 -40.31 13.42
CA LYS A 179 -3.89 -39.22 13.72
C LYS A 179 -4.62 -38.00 14.29
N GLU A 180 -5.76 -37.63 13.71
CA GLU A 180 -6.57 -36.50 14.18
C GLU A 180 -7.24 -36.78 15.54
N LEU A 181 -7.68 -38.01 15.79
CA LEU A 181 -8.18 -38.44 17.10
C LEU A 181 -7.08 -38.39 18.16
N ARG A 182 -5.86 -38.85 17.83
CA ARG A 182 -4.70 -38.76 18.72
C ARG A 182 -4.31 -37.30 19.02
N LYS A 183 -4.37 -36.42 18.02
CA LYS A 183 -4.14 -34.97 18.18
C LYS A 183 -5.16 -34.34 19.11
N LEU A 184 -6.46 -34.60 18.88
CA LEU A 184 -7.54 -34.09 19.73
C LEU A 184 -7.42 -34.59 21.18
N TYR A 185 -7.04 -35.87 21.36
CA TYR A 185 -6.79 -36.46 22.67
C TYR A 185 -5.62 -35.78 23.41
N LEU A 186 -4.50 -35.55 22.73
CA LEU A 186 -3.32 -34.87 23.31
C LEU A 186 -3.62 -33.41 23.67
N GLU A 187 -4.34 -32.68 22.82
CA GLU A 187 -4.81 -31.31 23.10
C GLU A 187 -5.66 -31.26 24.38
N ASN A 188 -6.58 -32.21 24.56
CA ASN A 188 -7.45 -32.26 25.73
C ASN A 188 -6.69 -32.65 27.02
N LYS A 189 -5.73 -33.58 26.91
CA LYS A 189 -4.84 -33.97 28.01
C LYS A 189 -4.00 -32.78 28.50
N ASN A 190 -3.48 -31.97 27.57
CA ASN A 190 -2.72 -30.76 27.89
C ASN A 190 -3.61 -29.66 28.50
N ARG A 191 -4.84 -29.48 28.02
CA ARG A 191 -5.83 -28.56 28.63
C ARG A 191 -6.18 -28.93 30.06
N LYS A 192 -6.35 -30.22 30.38
CA LYS A 192 -6.58 -30.67 31.77
C LYS A 192 -5.38 -30.38 32.68
N LYS A 193 -4.16 -30.44 32.14
CA LYS A 193 -2.91 -30.13 32.87
C LYS A 193 -2.78 -28.63 33.19
N MET A 194 -3.34 -27.75 32.36
CA MET A 194 -3.34 -26.29 32.58
C MET A 194 -4.45 -25.82 33.53
N ARG A 195 -5.58 -26.53 33.61
CA ARG A 195 -6.68 -26.17 34.52
C ARG A 195 -6.38 -26.41 36.01
N SER A 196 -5.36 -27.20 36.35
CA SER A 196 -4.96 -27.44 37.75
C SER A 196 -3.96 -26.42 38.30
N GLY A 197 -3.58 -25.39 37.53
CA GLY A 197 -2.44 -24.51 37.86
C GLY A 197 -2.69 -23.00 37.84
N SER A 198 -3.92 -22.52 37.71
CA SER A 198 -4.18 -21.07 37.58
C SER A 198 -5.17 -20.57 38.63
N GLU A 199 -4.66 -20.02 39.73
CA GLU A 199 -5.37 -19.00 40.50
C GLU A 199 -5.28 -17.63 39.80
N LEU A 200 -6.33 -16.84 40.01
CA LEU A 200 -6.76 -15.66 39.27
C LEU A 200 -5.78 -14.47 39.31
N ILE A 201 -5.61 -13.78 38.18
CA ILE A 201 -5.24 -12.35 38.14
C ILE A 201 -6.34 -11.61 37.35
N VAL A 202 -6.86 -10.58 38.00
CA VAL A 202 -7.97 -9.70 37.62
C VAL A 202 -7.40 -8.29 37.35
N ASP A 203 -8.02 -7.60 36.40
CA ASP A 203 -7.91 -6.18 36.01
C ASP A 203 -6.69 -5.70 35.19
N ALA A 204 -6.96 -5.36 33.93
CA ALA A 204 -6.11 -4.53 33.08
C ALA A 204 -6.40 -3.03 33.35
N PRO A 205 -5.38 -2.18 33.53
CA PRO A 205 -5.60 -0.75 33.77
C PRO A 205 -5.86 0.03 32.47
N VAL A 206 -6.64 1.10 32.65
CA VAL A 206 -7.00 2.14 31.69
C VAL A 206 -5.75 2.85 31.15
N ALA A 207 -5.68 3.01 29.82
CA ALA A 207 -4.63 3.71 29.10
C ALA A 207 -4.40 5.12 29.66
N GLN A 208 -3.17 5.40 30.09
CA GLN A 208 -2.73 6.73 30.50
C GLN A 208 -2.25 7.55 29.30
N THR A 209 -2.58 8.82 29.38
CA THR A 209 -2.18 9.94 28.53
C THR A 209 -0.72 9.92 28.08
N SER A 210 -0.56 10.20 26.79
CA SER A 210 0.67 10.46 26.05
C SER A 210 1.69 11.28 26.83
N LYS A 211 2.80 10.63 27.21
CA LYS A 211 4.04 11.33 27.55
C LYS A 211 4.72 11.73 26.25
N VAL A 212 5.06 13.02 26.13
CA VAL A 212 5.97 13.52 25.11
C VAL A 212 7.34 12.86 25.33
N LEU A 213 7.65 11.85 24.52
CA LEU A 213 8.98 11.24 24.48
C LEU A 213 9.93 12.22 23.77
N LYS A 214 11.08 12.52 24.39
CA LYS A 214 12.15 13.28 23.73
C LYS A 214 12.75 12.40 22.64
N ALA A 215 12.88 12.93 21.42
CA ALA A 215 13.63 12.28 20.35
C ALA A 215 15.07 11.97 20.85
N PRO A 216 15.48 10.69 20.92
CA PRO A 216 16.83 10.33 21.32
C PRO A 216 17.80 10.42 20.14
N ALA A 217 19.09 10.56 20.44
CA ALA A 217 20.15 10.53 19.43
C ALA A 217 20.13 9.20 18.66
N ILE A 218 19.90 9.28 17.35
CA ILE A 218 20.03 8.18 16.37
C ILE A 218 21.37 7.47 16.59
N HIS A 219 21.44 6.15 16.37
CA HIS A 219 22.71 5.43 16.34
C HIS A 219 23.71 6.24 15.50
N THR A 220 24.79 6.70 16.14
CA THR A 220 25.90 7.42 15.49
C THR A 220 26.21 6.74 14.15
N MET A 221 26.24 7.52 13.06
CA MET A 221 26.50 7.14 11.65
C MET A 221 26.64 5.64 11.39
N VAL A 222 25.69 5.07 10.63
CA VAL A 222 25.67 3.68 10.13
C VAL A 222 27.09 3.19 9.82
N ALA A 223 27.67 2.43 10.75
CA ALA A 223 28.99 1.82 10.60
C ALA A 223 28.86 0.52 9.80
N ASP A 224 29.89 0.19 9.02
CA ASP A 224 29.92 -1.03 8.22
C ASP A 224 29.89 -2.26 9.12
N SER A 225 29.04 -3.22 8.79
CA SER A 225 28.92 -4.49 9.52
C SER A 225 29.03 -5.67 8.56
N VAL A 226 29.57 -6.79 9.04
CA VAL A 226 29.69 -8.04 8.27
C VAL A 226 28.67 -9.03 8.78
N ALA A 227 27.92 -9.68 7.88
CA ALA A 227 26.94 -10.70 8.25
C ALA A 227 27.60 -11.87 9.00
N SER A 228 26.92 -12.39 10.01
CA SER A 228 27.44 -13.41 10.93
C SER A 228 27.15 -14.84 10.46
N GLY A 229 27.90 -15.34 9.47
CA GLY A 229 27.85 -16.74 9.01
C GLY A 229 27.57 -16.91 7.52
N ASP A 230 27.39 -18.17 7.06
CA ASP A 230 27.24 -18.51 5.63
C ASP A 230 25.88 -18.09 5.04
N LYS A 231 24.86 -17.91 5.87
CA LYS A 231 23.48 -17.55 5.47
C LYS A 231 22.98 -16.35 6.27
N LEU A 232 22.45 -15.34 5.55
CA LEU A 232 21.90 -14.11 6.12
C LEU A 232 20.71 -14.39 7.05
N LYS A 233 20.71 -13.78 8.24
CA LYS A 233 19.67 -13.93 9.25
C LYS A 233 18.92 -12.63 9.49
N ILE A 234 17.61 -12.65 9.31
CA ILE A 234 16.75 -11.45 9.44
C ILE A 234 15.63 -11.75 10.43
N ALA A 235 15.53 -10.97 11.50
CA ALA A 235 14.35 -11.01 12.34
C ALA A 235 13.30 -10.03 11.78
N THR A 236 12.04 -10.46 11.67
CA THR A 236 11.01 -9.75 10.89
C THR A 236 9.73 -9.51 11.70
N ILE A 237 9.07 -8.40 11.39
CA ILE A 237 7.65 -8.18 11.68
C ILE A 237 6.99 -7.87 10.33
N MET A 238 6.37 -8.87 9.73
CA MET A 238 5.77 -8.74 8.39
C MET A 238 4.41 -9.43 8.31
N ASP A 239 3.52 -8.91 7.47
CA ASP A 239 2.31 -9.63 7.06
C ASP A 239 2.70 -10.88 6.23
N GLU A 240 1.80 -11.87 6.21
CA GLU A 240 2.01 -13.20 5.63
C GLU A 240 2.56 -13.16 4.19
N PHE A 241 1.97 -12.32 3.32
CA PHE A 241 2.40 -12.20 1.92
C PHE A 241 3.83 -11.68 1.77
N THR A 242 4.24 -10.69 2.56
CA THR A 242 5.60 -10.15 2.51
C THR A 242 6.59 -11.15 3.11
N SER A 243 6.22 -11.82 4.22
CA SER A 243 7.01 -12.89 4.81
C SER A 243 7.28 -14.03 3.82
N PHE A 244 6.26 -14.45 3.08
CA PHE A 244 6.38 -15.49 2.06
C PHE A 244 7.35 -15.09 0.93
N CYS A 245 7.34 -13.82 0.53
CA CYS A 245 8.19 -13.31 -0.53
C CYS A 245 9.67 -13.24 -0.15
N PHE A 246 10.01 -12.90 1.09
CA PHE A 246 11.42 -12.82 1.53
C PHE A 246 11.97 -14.15 2.07
N ALA A 247 11.12 -15.11 2.45
CA ALA A 247 11.55 -16.39 3.02
C ALA A 247 12.55 -17.20 2.16
N PRO A 248 12.52 -17.17 0.82
CA PRO A 248 13.53 -17.84 0.00
C PRO A 248 14.92 -17.18 0.05
N GLU A 249 14.99 -15.88 0.38
CA GLU A 249 16.19 -15.06 0.22
C GLU A 249 17.09 -15.06 1.48
N ALA A 250 16.53 -15.38 2.64
CA ALA A 250 17.25 -15.34 3.92
C ALA A 250 16.70 -16.37 4.92
N GLU A 251 17.45 -16.64 5.97
CA GLU A 251 16.88 -17.27 7.17
C GLU A 251 16.10 -16.20 7.95
N THR A 252 14.77 -16.35 8.06
CA THR A 252 13.91 -15.33 8.68
C THR A 252 13.27 -15.82 9.98
N LEU A 253 13.21 -14.95 10.99
CA LEU A 253 12.45 -15.17 12.22
C LEU A 253 11.36 -14.12 12.41
N GLN A 254 10.09 -14.52 12.28
CA GLN A 254 8.95 -13.67 12.66
C GLN A 254 8.90 -13.51 14.19
N ILE A 255 9.06 -12.27 14.67
CA ILE A 255 9.20 -11.94 16.10
C ILE A 255 7.83 -11.96 16.78
N SER A 256 7.78 -12.41 18.04
CA SER A 256 6.61 -12.34 18.91
C SER A 256 6.68 -11.12 19.84
N PRO A 257 5.59 -10.37 20.07
CA PRO A 257 5.62 -9.18 20.93
C PRO A 257 5.99 -9.50 22.39
N ASP A 258 5.65 -10.70 22.89
CA ASP A 258 5.86 -11.07 24.30
C ASP A 258 7.20 -11.79 24.56
N ALA A 259 7.94 -12.18 23.52
CA ALA A 259 9.14 -13.03 23.61
C ALA A 259 10.32 -12.53 22.77
N PHE A 260 10.28 -11.27 22.31
CA PHE A 260 11.27 -10.74 21.37
C PHE A 260 12.69 -10.75 21.95
N LYS A 261 12.87 -10.60 23.27
CA LYS A 261 14.20 -10.56 23.90
C LYS A 261 14.89 -11.91 23.80
N GLU A 262 14.19 -12.98 24.15
CA GLU A 262 14.68 -14.35 24.07
C GLU A 262 14.91 -14.76 22.61
N GLU A 263 13.93 -14.46 21.75
CA GLU A 263 13.99 -14.76 20.31
C GLU A 263 15.19 -14.08 19.63
N LEU A 264 15.42 -12.78 19.88
CA LEU A 264 16.55 -12.05 19.30
C LEU A 264 17.90 -12.51 19.87
N ALA A 265 17.98 -12.82 21.17
CA ALA A 265 19.20 -13.31 21.81
C ALA A 265 19.63 -14.70 21.30
N GLU A 266 18.66 -15.58 21.03
CA GLU A 266 18.90 -16.92 20.47
C GLU A 266 19.23 -16.86 18.98
N PHE A 267 18.43 -16.13 18.21
CA PHE A 267 18.54 -16.10 16.75
C PHE A 267 19.75 -15.33 16.23
N LYS A 268 20.12 -14.24 16.94
CA LYS A 268 21.21 -13.31 16.58
C LYS A 268 21.09 -12.82 15.14
N PRO A 269 20.04 -12.04 14.83
CA PRO A 269 19.85 -11.53 13.48
C PRO A 269 20.94 -10.51 13.11
N ASP A 270 21.24 -10.41 11.81
CA ASP A 270 22.10 -9.38 11.26
C ASP A 270 21.40 -8.00 11.30
N PHE A 271 20.07 -7.99 11.16
CA PHE A 271 19.21 -6.81 11.36
C PHE A 271 17.75 -7.20 11.60
N VAL A 272 16.96 -6.24 12.07
CA VAL A 272 15.50 -6.36 12.25
C VAL A 272 14.77 -5.59 11.14
N PHE A 273 13.86 -6.28 10.45
CA PHE A 273 12.98 -5.72 9.43
C PHE A 273 11.56 -5.56 9.96
N ILE A 274 11.13 -4.32 10.14
CA ILE A 274 9.76 -3.97 10.54
C ILE A 274 8.99 -3.47 9.31
N GLU A 275 7.91 -4.13 8.94
CA GLU A 275 6.97 -3.64 7.93
C GLU A 275 5.86 -2.84 8.60
N SER A 276 5.19 -1.95 7.87
CA SER A 276 3.86 -1.42 8.20
C SER A 276 2.78 -2.53 8.18
N ALA A 277 2.95 -3.55 9.03
CA ALA A 277 2.14 -4.76 9.06
C ALA A 277 0.82 -4.56 9.81
N TRP A 278 -0.25 -5.19 9.32
CA TRP A 278 -1.58 -5.13 9.93
C TRP A 278 -1.86 -6.31 10.86
N GLN A 279 -1.29 -7.48 10.58
CA GLN A 279 -1.44 -8.70 11.38
C GLN A 279 -0.12 -9.11 12.02
N GLY A 280 0.99 -9.08 11.26
CA GLY A 280 2.25 -9.71 11.64
C GLY A 280 2.10 -11.22 11.90
N LYS A 281 3.06 -11.81 12.64
CA LYS A 281 3.07 -13.22 13.06
C LYS A 281 1.72 -13.69 13.62
N GLU A 282 0.96 -14.46 12.85
CA GLU A 282 -0.32 -15.07 13.24
C GLU A 282 -1.34 -14.07 13.86
N GLY A 283 -1.26 -12.78 13.51
CA GLY A 283 -2.11 -11.74 14.07
C GLY A 283 -1.67 -11.19 15.44
N LEU A 284 -0.53 -11.60 15.98
CA LEU A 284 -0.01 -11.14 17.28
C LEU A 284 0.35 -9.65 17.30
N TRP A 285 0.72 -9.09 16.15
CA TRP A 285 1.05 -7.67 16.00
C TRP A 285 -0.14 -6.79 15.61
N LYS A 286 -1.35 -7.37 15.54
CA LYS A 286 -2.56 -6.66 15.14
C LYS A 286 -2.77 -5.40 15.98
N LEU A 287 -2.88 -4.25 15.30
CA LEU A 287 -2.97 -2.89 15.86
C LEU A 287 -1.74 -2.40 16.64
N LYS A 288 -0.75 -3.25 16.95
CA LYS A 288 0.40 -2.85 17.77
C LYS A 288 1.35 -1.90 17.03
N ILE A 289 1.52 -2.07 15.72
CA ILE A 289 2.38 -1.18 14.93
C ILE A 289 1.69 0.15 14.66
N SER A 290 0.45 0.11 14.17
CA SER A 290 -0.32 1.32 13.81
C SER A 290 -0.79 2.15 15.01
N ALA A 291 -0.87 1.55 16.21
CA ALA A 291 -1.18 2.26 17.45
C ALA A 291 0.06 2.50 18.33
N GLN A 292 1.27 2.28 17.80
CA GLN A 292 2.53 2.53 18.52
C GLN A 292 2.59 1.84 19.90
N GLY A 293 2.29 0.55 19.93
CA GLY A 293 2.27 -0.25 21.15
C GLY A 293 3.63 -0.27 21.86
N GLU A 294 3.58 -0.36 23.20
CA GLU A 294 4.79 -0.33 24.05
C GLU A 294 5.77 -1.47 23.70
N GLU A 295 5.26 -2.62 23.26
CA GLU A 295 6.09 -3.78 22.91
C GLU A 295 6.97 -3.52 21.68
N LEU A 296 6.47 -2.74 20.71
CA LEU A 296 7.23 -2.36 19.51
C LEU A 296 8.43 -1.48 19.88
N PHE A 297 8.19 -0.45 20.71
CA PHE A 297 9.27 0.44 21.13
C PHE A 297 10.25 -0.26 22.06
N ALA A 298 9.78 -1.14 22.95
CA ALA A 298 10.66 -1.97 23.78
C ALA A 298 11.57 -2.89 22.95
N LEU A 299 11.06 -3.41 21.82
CA LEU A 299 11.84 -4.20 20.87
C LEU A 299 12.91 -3.35 20.17
N ILE A 300 12.54 -2.18 19.67
CA ILE A 300 13.49 -1.26 19.01
C ILE A 300 14.57 -0.79 20.00
N ASP A 301 14.18 -0.48 21.23
CA ASP A 301 15.11 -0.10 22.31
C ASP A 301 16.07 -1.24 22.64
N TYR A 302 15.59 -2.48 22.71
CA TYR A 302 16.44 -3.66 22.91
C TYR A 302 17.43 -3.84 21.75
N CYS A 303 17.00 -3.67 20.50
CA CYS A 303 17.89 -3.72 19.34
C CYS A 303 19.00 -2.67 19.46
N ARG A 304 18.64 -1.46 19.91
CA ARG A 304 19.60 -0.37 20.15
C ARG A 304 20.63 -0.71 21.23
N GLU A 305 20.19 -1.26 22.37
CA GLU A 305 21.06 -1.70 23.46
C GLU A 305 22.05 -2.80 23.02
N HIS A 306 21.64 -3.62 22.06
CA HIS A 306 22.41 -4.75 21.54
C HIS A 306 23.10 -4.49 20.18
N GLN A 307 23.07 -3.25 19.68
CA GLN A 307 23.69 -2.85 18.40
C GLN A 307 23.17 -3.62 17.19
N ILE A 308 21.89 -4.02 17.20
CA ILE A 308 21.20 -4.65 16.07
C ILE A 308 20.54 -3.55 15.24
N LYS A 309 20.87 -3.47 13.95
CA LYS A 309 20.28 -2.48 13.02
C LYS A 309 18.79 -2.73 12.85
N THR A 310 18.02 -1.66 12.80
CA THR A 310 16.56 -1.68 12.60
C THR A 310 16.18 -0.92 11.33
N LEU A 311 15.34 -1.53 10.51
CA LEU A 311 14.73 -0.85 9.36
C LEU A 311 13.21 -0.87 9.47
N PHE A 312 12.56 0.16 8.93
CA PHE A 312 11.13 0.22 8.76
C PHE A 312 10.76 0.38 7.29
N TRP A 313 9.94 -0.52 6.73
CA TRP A 313 9.37 -0.38 5.39
C TRP A 313 7.88 -0.07 5.46
N ASN A 314 7.51 1.13 5.02
CA ASN A 314 6.12 1.51 4.88
C ASN A 314 5.60 1.13 3.48
N LYS A 315 4.89 0.00 3.39
CA LYS A 315 4.27 -0.50 2.17
C LYS A 315 2.89 0.10 1.88
N GLU A 316 2.40 0.93 2.79
CA GLU A 316 1.05 1.51 2.77
C GLU A 316 1.09 3.01 2.40
N ASP A 317 2.27 3.54 2.08
CA ASP A 317 2.44 4.90 1.58
C ASP A 317 1.84 5.08 0.18
N PRO A 318 1.30 6.27 -0.14
CA PRO A 318 1.29 7.48 0.70
C PRO A 318 0.16 7.53 1.75
N VAL A 319 -0.86 6.67 1.62
CA VAL A 319 -2.11 6.77 2.41
C VAL A 319 -1.85 6.70 3.91
N HIS A 320 -0.91 5.87 4.33
CA HIS A 320 -0.63 5.60 5.74
C HIS A 320 0.67 6.22 6.25
N PHE A 321 1.22 7.22 5.56
CA PHE A 321 2.39 7.99 6.03
C PHE A 321 2.21 8.47 7.47
N GLY A 322 1.10 9.19 7.74
CA GLY A 322 0.80 9.74 9.06
C GLY A 322 0.50 8.68 10.12
N THR A 323 0.02 7.49 9.73
CA THR A 323 -0.24 6.38 10.67
C THR A 323 1.07 5.82 11.24
N PHE A 324 2.14 5.77 10.43
CA PHE A 324 3.37 5.06 10.79
C PHE A 324 4.58 5.98 11.02
N ILE A 325 4.43 7.30 10.87
CA ILE A 325 5.53 8.26 11.03
C ILE A 325 6.22 8.18 12.40
N GLU A 326 5.47 7.91 13.47
CA GLU A 326 6.06 7.75 14.81
C GLU A 326 6.92 6.48 14.94
N VAL A 327 6.61 5.42 14.19
CA VAL A 327 7.46 4.22 14.10
C VAL A 327 8.73 4.55 13.32
N ALA A 328 8.59 5.25 12.19
CA ALA A 328 9.70 5.66 11.34
C ALA A 328 10.74 6.51 12.11
N LYS A 329 10.31 7.34 13.07
CA LYS A 329 11.21 8.14 13.94
C LYS A 329 12.11 7.31 14.86
N MET A 330 11.80 6.03 15.08
CA MET A 330 12.46 5.21 16.10
C MET A 330 13.50 4.25 15.52
N VAL A 331 13.51 4.02 14.21
CA VAL A 331 14.39 3.06 13.51
C VAL A 331 15.61 3.75 12.87
N ASP A 332 16.57 2.96 12.40
CA ASP A 332 17.80 3.48 11.77
C ASP A 332 17.61 3.88 10.30
N VAL A 333 16.84 3.09 9.55
CA VAL A 333 16.63 3.28 8.11
C VAL A 333 15.15 3.14 7.77
N VAL A 334 14.64 4.04 6.93
CA VAL A 334 13.26 4.00 6.46
C VAL A 334 13.22 3.69 4.96
N PHE A 335 12.37 2.75 4.59
CA PHE A 335 12.01 2.47 3.20
C PHE A 335 10.53 2.83 2.97
N THR A 336 10.22 3.35 1.79
CA THR A 336 8.85 3.67 1.38
C THR A 336 8.55 3.12 -0.02
N THR A 337 7.30 2.74 -0.29
CA THR A 337 6.85 2.39 -1.65
C THR A 337 6.60 3.61 -2.55
N ASP A 338 6.51 4.81 -1.97
CA ASP A 338 6.19 6.04 -2.69
C ASP A 338 7.35 7.04 -2.68
N ILE A 339 7.91 7.36 -3.85
CA ILE A 339 9.01 8.30 -3.99
C ILE A 339 8.65 9.70 -3.48
N ASP A 340 7.38 10.09 -3.62
CA ASP A 340 6.87 11.40 -3.17
C ASP A 340 6.94 11.56 -1.63
N CYS A 341 6.98 10.43 -0.89
CA CYS A 341 7.11 10.40 0.57
C CYS A 341 8.56 10.57 1.06
N ILE A 342 9.57 10.37 0.21
CA ILE A 342 10.99 10.44 0.64
C ILE A 342 11.31 11.81 1.22
N LYS A 343 10.98 12.89 0.49
CA LYS A 343 11.21 14.26 0.95
C LYS A 343 10.52 14.50 2.30
N LYS A 344 9.28 14.04 2.46
CA LYS A 344 8.50 14.18 3.71
C LYS A 344 9.14 13.45 4.89
N TYR A 345 9.56 12.20 4.68
CA TYR A 345 10.26 11.46 5.72
C TYR A 345 11.55 12.17 6.11
N LYS A 346 12.38 12.57 5.14
CA LYS A 346 13.63 13.28 5.46
C LYS A 346 13.37 14.59 6.22
N GLU A 347 12.31 15.32 5.87
CA GLU A 347 11.86 16.52 6.60
C GLU A 347 11.39 16.24 8.03
N VAL A 348 10.67 15.14 8.28
CA VAL A 348 10.19 14.82 9.63
C VAL A 348 11.30 14.20 10.49
N LEU A 349 12.12 13.35 9.89
CA LEU A 349 13.17 12.57 10.57
C LEU A 349 14.47 13.36 10.75
N GLN A 350 14.69 14.40 9.94
CA GLN A 350 15.88 15.25 9.95
C GLN A 350 17.19 14.52 9.59
N HIS A 351 17.10 13.43 8.83
CA HIS A 351 18.24 12.68 8.28
C HIS A 351 17.93 12.11 6.89
N ASP A 352 18.96 11.66 6.18
CA ASP A 352 18.89 11.25 4.78
C ASP A 352 18.74 9.73 4.56
N GLU A 353 18.78 8.91 5.63
CA GLU A 353 18.57 7.45 5.61
C GLU A 353 17.11 7.03 5.31
N VAL A 354 16.60 7.49 4.18
CA VAL A 354 15.24 7.25 3.67
C VAL A 354 15.33 6.88 2.19
N TYR A 355 14.82 5.71 1.83
CA TYR A 355 15.04 5.11 0.52
C TYR A 355 13.75 4.58 -0.12
N LEU A 356 13.72 4.55 -1.46
CA LEU A 356 12.63 3.93 -2.22
C LEU A 356 12.76 2.40 -2.20
N LEU A 357 11.68 1.68 -1.91
CA LEU A 357 11.59 0.22 -2.04
C LEU A 357 10.24 -0.19 -2.62
N PRO A 358 10.13 -0.31 -3.96
CA PRO A 358 8.91 -0.76 -4.62
C PRO A 358 8.66 -2.25 -4.35
N PHE A 359 7.43 -2.71 -4.58
CA PHE A 359 7.15 -4.14 -4.62
C PHE A 359 7.97 -4.87 -5.70
N ALA A 360 7.94 -6.20 -5.64
CA ALA A 360 8.69 -7.09 -6.50
C ALA A 360 7.96 -8.43 -6.67
N ALA A 361 8.44 -9.25 -7.60
CA ALA A 361 8.08 -10.65 -7.75
C ALA A 361 9.04 -11.56 -6.97
N GLN A 362 8.54 -12.71 -6.51
CA GLN A 362 9.35 -13.78 -5.93
C GLN A 362 9.45 -14.93 -6.95
N PRO A 363 10.58 -15.08 -7.69
CA PRO A 363 10.76 -16.07 -8.76
C PRO A 363 10.51 -17.52 -8.36
N LYS A 364 10.69 -17.89 -7.09
CA LYS A 364 10.34 -19.25 -6.62
C LYS A 364 8.86 -19.60 -6.83
N THR A 365 7.98 -18.60 -6.79
CA THR A 365 6.53 -18.77 -6.91
C THR A 365 6.03 -18.19 -8.23
N HIS A 366 6.36 -16.94 -8.48
CA HIS A 366 5.94 -16.18 -9.66
C HIS A 366 7.01 -16.36 -10.74
N ASN A 367 6.76 -17.30 -11.65
CA ASN A 367 7.68 -17.67 -12.73
C ASN A 367 6.87 -18.20 -13.91
N PRO A 368 7.47 -18.30 -15.11
CA PRO A 368 6.75 -18.70 -16.31
C PRO A 368 6.54 -20.22 -16.43
N ILE A 369 7.03 -21.03 -15.49
CA ILE A 369 6.91 -22.50 -15.55
C ILE A 369 5.43 -22.87 -15.64
N GLU A 370 5.07 -23.58 -16.72
CA GLU A 370 3.69 -23.97 -16.97
C GLU A 370 3.28 -25.11 -16.03
N LEU A 371 2.26 -24.84 -15.20
CA LEU A 371 1.67 -25.82 -14.28
C LEU A 371 0.28 -26.28 -14.74
N PHE A 372 -0.35 -25.52 -15.63
CA PHE A 372 -1.71 -25.71 -16.09
C PHE A 372 -1.80 -25.42 -17.58
N GLU A 373 -2.83 -25.94 -18.24
CA GLU A 373 -3.24 -25.40 -19.54
C GLU A 373 -3.88 -24.02 -19.30
N ARG A 374 -3.34 -22.98 -19.94
CA ARG A 374 -3.82 -21.61 -19.79
C ARG A 374 -5.16 -21.42 -20.49
N GLN A 375 -6.11 -20.85 -19.76
CA GLN A 375 -7.38 -20.42 -20.34
C GLN A 375 -7.18 -19.12 -21.11
N ASP A 376 -7.66 -19.06 -22.36
CA ASP A 376 -7.74 -17.86 -23.21
C ASP A 376 -8.87 -16.91 -22.69
N LYS A 377 -8.74 -16.46 -21.44
CA LYS A 377 -9.68 -15.62 -20.69
C LYS A 377 -8.93 -14.66 -19.77
N PHE A 378 -9.64 -13.63 -19.29
CA PHE A 378 -9.19 -12.82 -18.16
C PHE A 378 -9.57 -13.44 -16.83
N ASN A 379 -8.66 -13.36 -15.85
CA ASN A 379 -8.99 -13.59 -14.44
C ASN A 379 -8.94 -12.30 -13.63
N PHE A 380 -9.74 -12.22 -12.57
CA PHE A 380 -9.58 -11.25 -11.50
C PHE A 380 -9.58 -11.93 -10.13
N ALA A 381 -8.40 -12.03 -9.49
CA ALA A 381 -8.25 -12.51 -8.12
C ALA A 381 -8.14 -11.33 -7.14
N GLY A 382 -9.26 -10.93 -6.53
CA GLY A 382 -9.31 -9.70 -5.74
C GLY A 382 -10.59 -9.50 -4.94
N SER A 383 -10.73 -8.30 -4.38
CA SER A 383 -11.91 -7.88 -3.62
C SER A 383 -12.65 -6.76 -4.34
N TYR A 384 -13.97 -6.71 -4.15
CA TYR A 384 -14.79 -5.55 -4.44
C TYR A 384 -14.89 -4.66 -3.19
N TYR A 385 -14.79 -3.34 -3.35
CA TYR A 385 -14.86 -2.40 -2.23
C TYR A 385 -15.86 -1.28 -2.53
N LEU A 386 -17.01 -1.31 -1.85
CA LEU A 386 -18.07 -0.31 -2.04
C LEU A 386 -17.62 1.12 -1.67
N LYS A 387 -16.62 1.26 -0.80
CA LYS A 387 -16.09 2.55 -0.36
C LYS A 387 -15.22 3.30 -1.38
N TYR A 388 -14.85 2.67 -2.49
CA TYR A 388 -13.98 3.28 -3.50
C TYR A 388 -14.72 3.42 -4.84
N PRO A 389 -15.52 4.48 -5.05
CA PRO A 389 -16.36 4.63 -6.25
C PRO A 389 -15.55 4.76 -7.54
N VAL A 390 -14.42 5.48 -7.54
CA VAL A 390 -13.50 5.53 -8.70
C VAL A 390 -13.05 4.12 -9.09
N ARG A 391 -12.56 3.35 -8.11
CA ARG A 391 -12.12 1.97 -8.32
C ARG A 391 -13.24 1.06 -8.84
N GLN A 392 -14.50 1.31 -8.48
CA GLN A 392 -15.65 0.55 -9.01
C GLN A 392 -15.93 0.90 -10.47
N LYS A 393 -15.87 2.19 -10.82
CA LYS A 393 -15.98 2.64 -12.21
C LYS A 393 -14.86 2.04 -13.05
N ASP A 394 -13.63 2.12 -12.57
CA ASP A 394 -12.46 1.55 -13.24
C ASP A 394 -12.63 0.04 -13.42
N PHE A 395 -13.03 -0.69 -12.37
CA PHE A 395 -13.30 -2.13 -12.49
C PHE A 395 -14.40 -2.44 -13.50
N ALA A 396 -15.45 -1.62 -13.58
CA ALA A 396 -16.50 -1.80 -14.57
C ALA A 396 -15.94 -1.69 -16.00
N VAL A 397 -15.13 -0.67 -16.28
CA VAL A 397 -14.46 -0.48 -17.58
C VAL A 397 -13.56 -1.68 -17.91
N LEU A 398 -12.67 -2.09 -17.01
CA LEU A 398 -11.78 -3.23 -17.25
C LEU A 398 -12.58 -4.53 -17.47
N SER A 399 -13.61 -4.76 -16.66
CA SER A 399 -14.44 -5.95 -16.76
C SER A 399 -15.22 -5.99 -18.07
N GLU A 400 -15.68 -4.85 -18.57
CA GLU A 400 -16.40 -4.76 -19.84
C GLU A 400 -15.48 -5.09 -21.02
N VAL A 401 -14.29 -4.48 -21.08
CA VAL A 401 -13.27 -4.79 -22.09
C VAL A 401 -12.91 -6.28 -22.05
N ALA A 402 -12.69 -6.84 -20.86
CA ALA A 402 -12.38 -8.26 -20.69
C ALA A 402 -13.52 -9.18 -21.16
N ILE A 403 -14.76 -8.90 -20.75
CA ILE A 403 -15.95 -9.70 -21.11
C ILE A 403 -16.19 -9.67 -22.62
N ASN A 404 -16.05 -8.50 -23.25
CA ASN A 404 -16.33 -8.32 -24.67
C ASN A 404 -15.23 -8.88 -25.60
N SER A 405 -14.03 -9.11 -25.08
CA SER A 405 -12.88 -9.63 -25.85
C SER A 405 -12.67 -11.12 -25.69
N LYS A 406 -12.35 -11.59 -24.46
CA LYS A 406 -11.95 -12.97 -24.17
C LYS A 406 -12.80 -13.66 -23.08
N GLY A 407 -13.61 -12.91 -22.35
CA GLY A 407 -14.35 -13.39 -21.18
C GLY A 407 -13.62 -13.15 -19.86
N LEU A 408 -14.34 -13.24 -18.74
CA LEU A 408 -13.85 -12.92 -17.40
C LEU A 408 -14.27 -13.99 -16.38
N ASP A 409 -13.32 -14.47 -15.59
CA ASP A 409 -13.57 -15.25 -14.38
C ASP A 409 -13.06 -14.51 -13.13
N ILE A 410 -13.82 -14.55 -12.04
CA ILE A 410 -13.53 -13.80 -10.80
C ILE A 410 -13.33 -14.75 -9.63
N TYR A 411 -12.19 -14.60 -8.94
CA TYR A 411 -11.94 -15.19 -7.63
C TYR A 411 -12.09 -14.10 -6.54
N ASP A 412 -13.22 -14.10 -5.87
CA ASP A 412 -13.56 -13.14 -4.81
C ASP A 412 -12.91 -13.53 -3.48
N ARG A 413 -11.97 -12.71 -3.01
CA ARG A 413 -11.32 -12.90 -1.69
C ARG A 413 -12.31 -12.84 -0.53
N ASN A 414 -13.46 -12.19 -0.71
CA ASN A 414 -14.51 -12.02 0.29
C ASN A 414 -15.75 -12.87 -0.01
N PHE A 415 -15.65 -13.93 -0.82
CA PHE A 415 -16.79 -14.74 -1.26
C PHE A 415 -17.68 -15.23 -0.10
N ASN A 416 -17.07 -15.59 1.04
CA ASN A 416 -17.76 -16.06 2.25
C ASN A 416 -18.10 -14.94 3.25
N ASN A 417 -18.00 -13.68 2.86
CA ASN A 417 -18.26 -12.52 3.72
C ASN A 417 -19.56 -11.82 3.31
N ASP A 418 -20.60 -12.01 4.12
CA ASP A 418 -21.93 -11.43 3.86
C ASP A 418 -22.01 -9.90 4.06
N HIS A 419 -20.91 -9.23 4.40
CA HIS A 419 -20.94 -7.78 4.60
C HIS A 419 -21.12 -7.04 3.26
N PRO A 420 -22.14 -6.18 3.11
CA PRO A 420 -22.50 -5.54 1.83
C PRO A 420 -21.43 -4.59 1.26
N HIS A 421 -20.35 -4.32 2.01
CA HIS A 421 -19.27 -3.44 1.56
C HIS A 421 -18.25 -4.18 0.69
N TYR A 422 -18.27 -5.52 0.72
CA TYR A 422 -17.32 -6.38 0.03
C TYR A 422 -17.95 -7.24 -1.06
N GLN A 423 -19.26 -7.16 -1.23
CA GLN A 423 -19.99 -7.94 -2.23
C GLN A 423 -19.88 -7.32 -3.61
N PHE A 424 -19.63 -8.17 -4.62
CA PHE A 424 -19.71 -7.77 -6.01
C PHE A 424 -21.17 -7.48 -6.41
N PRO A 425 -21.40 -6.50 -7.31
CA PRO A 425 -22.71 -6.27 -7.92
C PRO A 425 -23.26 -7.54 -8.60
N SER A 426 -24.58 -7.70 -8.62
CA SER A 426 -25.27 -8.89 -9.16
C SER A 426 -24.98 -9.17 -10.64
N ARG A 427 -24.63 -8.13 -11.41
CA ARG A 427 -24.18 -8.28 -12.80
C ARG A 427 -22.92 -9.14 -12.95
N TYR A 428 -22.13 -9.31 -11.89
CA TYR A 428 -20.92 -10.14 -11.90
C TYR A 428 -21.15 -11.58 -11.43
N SER A 429 -22.33 -11.93 -10.92
CA SER A 429 -22.55 -13.21 -10.23
C SER A 429 -22.27 -14.44 -11.10
N SER A 430 -22.46 -14.36 -12.42
CA SER A 430 -22.16 -15.46 -13.35
C SER A 430 -20.66 -15.68 -13.60
N PHE A 431 -19.81 -14.70 -13.25
CA PHE A 431 -18.37 -14.77 -13.47
C PHE A 431 -17.60 -15.18 -12.20
N ILE A 432 -18.26 -15.18 -11.02
CA ILE A 432 -17.60 -15.50 -9.75
C ILE A 432 -17.50 -17.01 -9.56
N LEU A 433 -16.28 -17.52 -9.49
CA LEU A 433 -15.99 -18.95 -9.32
C LEU A 433 -15.88 -19.37 -7.84
N GLY A 434 -15.75 -18.40 -6.93
CA GLY A 434 -15.52 -18.60 -5.50
C GLY A 434 -14.32 -17.81 -5.01
N SER A 435 -13.61 -18.32 -4.00
CA SER A 435 -12.38 -17.73 -3.46
C SER A 435 -11.19 -18.67 -3.64
N LEU A 436 -9.98 -18.14 -3.85
CA LEU A 436 -8.73 -18.91 -3.79
C LEU A 436 -8.00 -18.63 -2.47
N PRO A 437 -7.53 -19.67 -1.75
CA PRO A 437 -6.58 -19.47 -0.67
C PRO A 437 -5.20 -19.06 -1.22
N PRO A 438 -4.32 -18.41 -0.43
CA PRO A 438 -3.04 -17.89 -0.89
C PRO A 438 -2.15 -18.92 -1.61
N GLU A 439 -2.13 -20.17 -1.14
CA GLU A 439 -1.36 -21.26 -1.71
C GLU A 439 -1.85 -21.73 -3.09
N GLU A 440 -3.05 -21.34 -3.52
CA GLU A 440 -3.61 -21.66 -4.83
C GLU A 440 -3.60 -20.48 -5.80
N ILE A 441 -2.92 -19.37 -5.47
CA ILE A 441 -2.91 -18.17 -6.29
C ILE A 441 -2.31 -18.42 -7.69
N ASP A 442 -1.42 -19.42 -7.83
CA ASP A 442 -0.87 -19.86 -9.11
C ASP A 442 -1.96 -20.27 -10.11
N LYS A 443 -3.13 -20.75 -9.67
CA LYS A 443 -4.25 -21.05 -10.57
C LYS A 443 -4.75 -19.81 -11.29
N ALA A 444 -4.77 -18.66 -10.61
CA ALA A 444 -5.16 -17.39 -11.20
C ALA A 444 -4.03 -16.81 -12.05
N TYR A 445 -2.80 -16.81 -11.54
CA TYR A 445 -1.69 -16.11 -12.19
C TYR A 445 -1.04 -16.90 -13.34
N LYS A 446 -1.04 -18.24 -13.28
CA LYS A 446 -0.46 -19.12 -14.31
C LYS A 446 -1.52 -19.90 -15.11
N GLY A 447 -2.76 -19.98 -14.63
CA GLY A 447 -3.83 -20.74 -15.31
C GLY A 447 -4.60 -19.95 -16.37
N TYR A 448 -4.21 -18.70 -16.64
CA TYR A 448 -4.89 -17.81 -17.57
C TYR A 448 -3.87 -17.10 -18.47
N GLU A 449 -4.26 -16.78 -19.70
CA GLU A 449 -3.48 -15.94 -20.61
C GLU A 449 -3.48 -14.46 -20.19
N PHE A 450 -4.59 -14.01 -19.59
CA PHE A 450 -4.79 -12.61 -19.21
C PHE A 450 -5.21 -12.46 -17.74
N GLY A 451 -4.75 -11.39 -17.10
CA GLY A 451 -5.08 -11.05 -15.72
C GLY A 451 -5.43 -9.59 -15.54
N ILE A 452 -6.45 -9.31 -14.72
CA ILE A 452 -6.88 -7.96 -14.38
C ILE A 452 -6.16 -7.50 -13.11
N ASN A 453 -5.46 -6.39 -13.20
CA ASN A 453 -4.97 -5.62 -12.08
C ASN A 453 -5.90 -4.44 -11.75
N MET A 454 -5.90 -4.03 -10.47
CA MET A 454 -6.68 -2.89 -10.01
C MET A 454 -5.90 -2.09 -8.98
N ASN A 455 -5.61 -0.83 -9.31
CA ASN A 455 -4.92 0.12 -8.45
C ASN A 455 -5.94 1.06 -7.79
N THR A 456 -5.76 1.29 -6.48
CA THR A 456 -6.49 2.34 -5.76
C THR A 456 -5.69 3.64 -5.76
N ILE A 457 -4.35 3.54 -5.68
CA ILE A 457 -3.44 4.68 -5.79
C ILE A 457 -3.03 4.81 -7.26
N LYS A 458 -3.46 5.89 -7.90
CA LYS A 458 -3.24 6.13 -9.34
C LYS A 458 -2.22 7.23 -9.61
N GLN A 459 -2.05 8.15 -8.66
CA GLN A 459 -1.25 9.36 -8.80
C GLN A 459 0.16 9.27 -8.23
N SER A 460 0.45 8.25 -7.40
CA SER A 460 1.83 8.02 -6.93
C SER A 460 2.73 7.66 -8.12
N GLN A 461 3.93 8.21 -8.11
CA GLN A 461 4.92 7.96 -9.15
C GLN A 461 5.49 6.54 -9.10
N THR A 462 5.42 5.84 -7.96
CA THR A 462 6.05 4.52 -7.79
C THR A 462 5.19 3.48 -7.08
N MET A 463 4.11 3.87 -6.38
CA MET A 463 3.24 2.96 -5.67
C MET A 463 2.08 2.45 -6.54
N PHE A 464 1.99 1.14 -6.67
CA PHE A 464 0.87 0.42 -7.30
C PHE A 464 0.80 -1.03 -6.81
N ALA A 465 -0.24 -1.76 -7.20
CA ALA A 465 -0.48 -3.12 -6.72
C ALA A 465 0.61 -4.10 -7.15
N ARG A 466 1.12 -4.90 -6.19
CA ARG A 466 2.15 -5.92 -6.44
C ARG A 466 1.80 -6.96 -7.51
N ARG A 467 0.50 -7.17 -7.78
CA ARG A 467 -0.02 -8.11 -8.77
C ARG A 467 0.57 -7.91 -10.17
N VAL A 468 0.90 -6.67 -10.53
CA VAL A 468 1.54 -6.39 -11.82
C VAL A 468 2.87 -7.14 -11.94
N PHE A 469 3.73 -7.06 -10.93
CA PHE A 469 5.00 -7.79 -10.90
C PHE A 469 4.77 -9.31 -10.90
N GLU A 470 3.84 -9.78 -10.09
CA GLU A 470 3.51 -11.21 -9.95
C GLU A 470 3.02 -11.82 -11.28
N MET A 471 2.09 -11.16 -11.98
CA MET A 471 1.53 -11.67 -13.24
C MET A 471 2.50 -11.56 -14.42
N LEU A 472 3.29 -10.48 -14.50
CA LEU A 472 4.35 -10.37 -15.52
C LEU A 472 5.42 -11.46 -15.33
N ALA A 473 5.86 -11.72 -14.10
CA ALA A 473 6.77 -12.82 -13.80
C ALA A 473 6.16 -14.21 -14.08
N SER A 474 4.85 -14.33 -13.98
CA SER A 474 4.09 -15.53 -14.37
C SER A 474 3.78 -15.62 -15.87
N ASN A 475 4.38 -14.75 -16.70
CA ASN A 475 4.17 -14.74 -18.16
C ASN A 475 2.69 -14.58 -18.53
N THR A 476 1.99 -13.63 -17.89
CA THR A 476 0.56 -13.36 -18.07
C THR A 476 0.34 -11.92 -18.53
N VAL A 477 -0.49 -11.71 -19.55
CA VAL A 477 -0.80 -10.36 -20.07
C VAL A 477 -1.64 -9.60 -19.04
N VAL A 478 -1.19 -8.41 -18.65
CA VAL A 478 -1.82 -7.62 -17.59
C VAL A 478 -2.68 -6.50 -18.17
N LEU A 479 -3.95 -6.47 -17.78
CA LEU A 479 -4.90 -5.39 -18.02
C LEU A 479 -5.13 -4.62 -16.71
N SER A 480 -4.87 -3.31 -16.69
CA SER A 480 -4.92 -2.47 -15.49
C SER A 480 -5.65 -1.16 -15.74
N ASN A 481 -6.29 -0.61 -14.71
CA ASN A 481 -6.68 0.79 -14.72
C ASN A 481 -5.43 1.69 -14.70
N TYR A 482 -5.60 2.97 -15.03
CA TYR A 482 -4.50 3.92 -15.07
C TYR A 482 -3.79 4.03 -13.71
N SER A 483 -2.46 3.99 -13.74
CA SER A 483 -1.60 4.30 -12.60
C SER A 483 -0.29 4.86 -13.12
N ARG A 484 0.11 6.03 -12.60
CA ARG A 484 1.41 6.64 -12.92
C ARG A 484 2.56 5.69 -12.63
N GLY A 485 2.54 5.00 -11.49
CA GLY A 485 3.57 4.03 -11.13
C GLY A 485 3.70 2.87 -12.13
N VAL A 486 2.57 2.32 -12.60
CA VAL A 486 2.59 1.27 -13.64
C VAL A 486 3.19 1.82 -14.93
N ARG A 487 2.72 2.99 -15.37
CA ARG A 487 3.22 3.64 -16.60
C ARG A 487 4.70 3.98 -16.50
N LEU A 488 5.20 4.42 -15.34
CA LEU A 488 6.61 4.77 -15.15
C LEU A 488 7.51 3.53 -15.21
N LEU A 489 7.18 2.47 -14.45
CA LEU A 489 8.05 1.28 -14.35
C LEU A 489 7.90 0.32 -15.53
N PHE A 490 6.73 0.24 -16.17
CA PHE A 490 6.45 -0.76 -17.20
C PHE A 490 6.01 -0.19 -18.53
N GLY A 491 5.75 1.13 -18.64
CA GLY A 491 5.34 1.75 -19.89
C GLY A 491 4.12 1.08 -20.51
N ASP A 492 4.26 0.59 -21.74
CA ASP A 492 3.24 -0.14 -22.50
C ASP A 492 3.37 -1.67 -22.35
N LEU A 493 4.27 -2.21 -21.51
CA LEU A 493 4.32 -3.65 -21.17
C LEU A 493 3.10 -4.11 -20.35
N VAL A 494 2.29 -3.15 -19.88
CA VAL A 494 1.01 -3.38 -19.22
C VAL A 494 -0.05 -2.60 -19.98
N ILE A 495 -1.15 -3.26 -20.35
CA ILE A 495 -2.31 -2.60 -20.94
C ILE A 495 -2.94 -1.75 -19.85
N CYS A 496 -2.78 -0.43 -19.91
CA CYS A 496 -3.01 0.47 -18.78
C CYS A 496 -3.67 1.79 -19.22
N SER A 497 -4.95 1.95 -18.89
CA SER A 497 -5.74 3.15 -19.14
C SER A 497 -7.05 3.13 -18.32
N ASP A 498 -7.70 4.27 -18.19
CA ASP A 498 -9.09 4.37 -17.71
C ASP A 498 -10.12 4.49 -18.86
N SER A 499 -9.64 4.65 -20.10
CA SER A 499 -10.46 4.76 -21.30
C SER A 499 -10.70 3.38 -21.91
N SER A 500 -11.97 3.02 -22.06
CA SER A 500 -12.35 1.74 -22.68
C SER A 500 -11.79 1.59 -24.10
N ASP A 501 -11.83 2.68 -24.89
CA ASP A 501 -11.37 2.66 -26.28
C ASP A 501 -9.85 2.46 -26.37
N GLU A 502 -9.10 3.09 -25.47
CA GLU A 502 -7.65 2.95 -25.41
C GLU A 502 -7.24 1.54 -24.94
N LEU A 503 -7.89 1.01 -23.91
CA LEU A 503 -7.67 -0.36 -23.45
C LEU A 503 -7.94 -1.36 -24.58
N GLN A 504 -9.02 -1.18 -25.33
CA GLN A 504 -9.35 -2.03 -26.46
C GLN A 504 -8.30 -1.90 -27.57
N ARG A 505 -7.88 -0.67 -27.91
CA ARG A 505 -6.84 -0.43 -28.92
C ARG A 505 -5.51 -1.11 -28.57
N GLN A 506 -5.07 -1.00 -27.32
CA GLN A 506 -3.86 -1.65 -26.83
C GLN A 506 -4.00 -3.18 -26.84
N LEU A 507 -5.14 -3.71 -26.40
CA LEU A 507 -5.41 -5.14 -26.40
C LEU A 507 -5.44 -5.72 -27.82
N ASP A 508 -6.10 -5.06 -28.77
CA ASP A 508 -6.17 -5.47 -30.17
C ASP A 508 -4.77 -5.53 -30.81
N ALA A 509 -3.89 -4.60 -30.45
CA ALA A 509 -2.50 -4.61 -30.91
C ALA A 509 -1.75 -5.86 -30.40
N VAL A 510 -1.95 -6.26 -29.14
CA VAL A 510 -1.34 -7.48 -28.57
C VAL A 510 -1.94 -8.75 -29.17
N LEU A 511 -3.23 -8.72 -29.52
CA LEU A 511 -3.97 -9.87 -30.07
C LEU A 511 -3.83 -10.03 -31.60
N THR A 512 -3.13 -9.12 -32.28
CA THR A 512 -3.02 -9.12 -33.74
C THR A 512 -2.32 -10.38 -34.27
N SER A 513 -1.33 -10.93 -33.57
CA SER A 513 -0.75 -12.24 -33.88
C SER A 513 -0.23 -12.97 -32.65
N ASP A 514 -0.05 -14.29 -32.78
CA ASP A 514 0.54 -15.11 -31.72
C ASP A 514 1.98 -14.68 -31.39
N LEU A 515 2.78 -14.43 -32.44
CA LEU A 515 4.14 -13.92 -32.31
C LEU A 515 4.19 -12.59 -31.55
N GLN A 516 3.32 -11.63 -31.85
CA GLN A 516 3.27 -10.35 -31.12
C GLN A 516 2.90 -10.56 -29.65
N ARG A 517 1.95 -11.46 -29.35
CA ARG A 517 1.60 -11.81 -27.97
C ARG A 517 2.78 -12.45 -27.23
N LYS A 518 3.51 -13.38 -27.86
CA LYS A 518 4.74 -13.99 -27.30
C LYS A 518 5.80 -12.92 -27.00
N LYS A 519 6.04 -11.99 -27.94
CA LYS A 519 6.98 -10.86 -27.76
C LYS A 519 6.56 -9.92 -26.63
N PHE A 520 5.27 -9.62 -26.51
CA PHE A 520 4.73 -8.78 -25.44
C PHE A 520 4.95 -9.43 -24.06
N LYS A 521 4.59 -10.72 -23.93
CA LYS A 521 4.75 -11.48 -22.69
C LYS A 521 6.21 -11.61 -22.28
N LEU A 522 7.11 -11.93 -23.23
CA LEU A 522 8.54 -12.08 -22.96
C LEU A 522 9.19 -10.78 -22.49
N GLN A 523 8.89 -9.63 -23.12
CA GLN A 523 9.44 -8.35 -22.66
C GLN A 523 8.98 -7.98 -21.24
N GLY A 524 7.71 -8.27 -20.90
CA GLY A 524 7.19 -8.09 -19.55
C GLY A 524 7.91 -8.98 -18.52
N LEU A 525 8.12 -10.25 -18.86
CA LEU A 525 8.88 -11.20 -18.05
C LEU A 525 10.32 -10.74 -17.85
N ARG A 526 11.02 -10.39 -18.93
CA ARG A 526 12.40 -9.87 -18.94
C ARG A 526 12.53 -8.63 -18.05
N SER A 527 11.59 -7.69 -18.14
CA SER A 527 11.59 -6.48 -17.31
C SER A 527 11.53 -6.82 -15.82
N VAL A 528 10.65 -7.75 -15.41
CA VAL A 528 10.54 -8.14 -14.00
C VAL A 528 11.75 -8.94 -13.50
N LEU A 529 12.20 -9.94 -14.25
CA LEU A 529 13.32 -10.79 -13.82
C LEU A 529 14.64 -10.01 -13.76
N SER A 530 14.83 -9.03 -14.64
CA SER A 530 16.05 -8.22 -14.66
C SER A 530 16.11 -7.16 -13.57
N GLN A 531 14.99 -6.67 -13.01
CA GLN A 531 15.00 -5.47 -12.16
C GLN A 531 14.04 -5.48 -10.96
N HIS A 532 13.08 -6.40 -10.91
CA HIS A 532 12.00 -6.37 -9.94
C HIS A 532 11.79 -7.68 -9.17
N THR A 533 12.87 -8.31 -8.70
CA THR A 533 12.82 -9.48 -7.80
C THR A 533 13.10 -9.14 -6.33
N TYR A 534 12.57 -9.94 -5.40
CA TYR A 534 12.85 -9.76 -3.96
C TYR A 534 14.31 -10.01 -3.58
N GLU A 535 15.03 -10.83 -4.34
CA GLU A 535 16.48 -10.99 -4.23
C GLU A 535 17.20 -9.64 -4.44
N GLN A 536 16.80 -8.90 -5.47
CA GLN A 536 17.34 -7.57 -5.76
C GLN A 536 16.91 -6.54 -4.71
N ARG A 537 15.68 -6.62 -4.18
CA ARG A 537 15.24 -5.78 -3.05
C ARG A 537 16.09 -6.03 -1.82
N LEU A 538 16.37 -7.29 -1.51
CA LEU A 538 17.23 -7.63 -0.39
C LEU A 538 18.67 -7.15 -0.61
N LYS A 539 19.23 -7.31 -1.81
CA LYS A 539 20.54 -6.74 -2.16
C LYS A 539 20.60 -5.24 -1.91
N TYR A 540 19.60 -4.51 -2.38
CA TYR A 540 19.51 -3.06 -2.19
C TYR A 540 19.35 -2.68 -0.70
N ILE A 541 18.54 -3.43 0.06
CA ILE A 541 18.42 -3.24 1.51
C ILE A 541 19.78 -3.42 2.19
N LEU A 542 20.53 -4.47 1.87
CA LEU A 542 21.83 -4.74 2.46
C LEU A 542 22.86 -3.63 2.14
N ASP A 543 22.84 -3.11 0.91
CA ASP A 543 23.65 -1.96 0.50
C ASP A 543 23.38 -0.73 1.37
N LYS A 544 22.10 -0.36 1.53
CA LYS A 544 21.71 0.82 2.35
C LYS A 544 21.92 0.61 3.83
N LEU A 545 21.81 -0.62 4.33
CA LEU A 545 22.20 -0.96 5.69
C LEU A 545 23.71 -1.06 5.87
N LYS A 546 24.51 -1.00 4.80
CA LYS A 546 25.97 -1.21 4.82
C LYS A 546 26.36 -2.54 5.46
N ILE A 547 25.65 -3.60 5.09
CA ILE A 547 25.91 -4.97 5.52
C ILE A 547 26.62 -5.69 4.38
N SER A 548 27.92 -5.96 4.57
CA SER A 548 28.70 -6.72 3.59
C SER A 548 28.35 -8.21 3.68
N ASN A 549 27.94 -8.80 2.56
CA ASN A 549 27.71 -10.24 2.44
C ASN A 549 28.61 -10.84 1.36
N ALA A 550 29.68 -11.50 1.78
CA ALA A 550 30.70 -12.07 0.90
C ALA A 550 30.19 -13.25 0.06
N SER A 551 29.07 -13.89 0.43
CA SER A 551 28.51 -15.05 -0.29
C SER A 551 27.43 -14.70 -1.31
N ALA A 552 26.91 -13.47 -1.33
CA ALA A 552 25.57 -13.27 -1.86
C ALA A 552 25.43 -12.98 -3.36
N PHE A 553 26.45 -12.51 -4.08
CA PHE A 553 26.24 -12.11 -5.49
C PHE A 553 27.52 -12.26 -6.32
N SER A 554 27.81 -13.46 -6.84
CA SER A 554 28.85 -13.62 -7.85
C SER A 554 28.45 -12.89 -9.13
N LYS A 555 29.37 -12.13 -9.74
CA LYS A 555 29.11 -11.56 -11.07
C LYS A 555 28.95 -12.70 -12.07
N GLU A 556 27.78 -12.77 -12.69
CA GLU A 556 27.51 -13.70 -13.78
C GLU A 556 28.44 -13.34 -14.96
N HIS A 557 29.22 -14.33 -15.39
CA HIS A 557 30.04 -14.27 -16.60
C HIS A 557 29.66 -15.43 -17.51
N ILE A 558 29.43 -15.14 -18.79
CA ILE A 558 28.98 -16.11 -19.80
C ILE A 558 30.12 -16.41 -20.77
N LEU A 559 30.49 -17.67 -20.88
CA LEU A 559 31.44 -18.16 -21.88
C LEU A 559 30.68 -18.63 -23.12
N VAL A 560 31.00 -18.10 -24.29
CA VAL A 560 30.42 -18.52 -25.57
C VAL A 560 31.48 -19.28 -26.35
N ILE A 561 31.18 -20.49 -26.78
CA ILE A 561 32.06 -21.30 -27.64
C ILE A 561 31.51 -21.29 -29.06
N ALA A 562 32.36 -21.09 -30.05
CA ALA A 562 31.97 -21.24 -31.46
C ALA A 562 33.11 -21.81 -32.30
N LYS A 563 32.75 -22.43 -33.42
CA LYS A 563 33.70 -22.90 -34.44
C LYS A 563 33.45 -22.14 -35.74
N GLY A 564 34.50 -21.51 -36.28
CA GLY A 564 34.47 -20.81 -37.57
C GLY A 564 35.58 -21.29 -38.49
N GLU A 565 35.20 -21.85 -39.63
CA GLU A 565 36.13 -22.43 -40.61
C GLU A 565 36.48 -21.46 -41.74
N THR A 566 35.65 -20.43 -41.97
CA THR A 566 35.86 -19.40 -43.00
C THR A 566 35.80 -17.99 -42.42
N SER A 567 36.46 -17.03 -43.06
CA SER A 567 36.38 -15.60 -42.67
C SER A 567 34.95 -15.06 -42.56
N GLU A 568 34.02 -15.55 -43.39
CA GLU A 568 32.61 -15.13 -43.33
C GLU A 568 31.92 -15.72 -42.10
N GLU A 569 32.06 -17.02 -41.82
CA GLU A 569 31.51 -17.64 -40.60
C GLU A 569 32.03 -16.97 -39.33
N ILE A 570 33.33 -16.69 -39.29
CA ILE A 570 33.99 -15.98 -38.19
C ILE A 570 33.33 -14.61 -37.98
N LYS A 571 33.13 -13.85 -39.06
CA LYS A 571 32.50 -12.54 -38.99
C LYS A 571 31.08 -12.64 -38.44
N GLN A 572 30.29 -13.60 -38.90
CA GLN A 572 28.90 -13.80 -38.43
C GLN A 572 28.82 -14.17 -36.94
N ILE A 573 29.73 -15.03 -36.46
CA ILE A 573 29.84 -15.37 -35.04
C ILE A 573 30.17 -14.13 -34.22
N VAL A 574 31.17 -13.36 -34.64
CA VAL A 574 31.63 -12.15 -33.94
C VAL A 574 30.53 -11.09 -33.91
N GLU A 575 29.79 -10.91 -35.01
CA GLU A 575 28.64 -10.01 -35.07
C GLU A 575 27.52 -10.46 -34.11
N SER A 576 27.16 -11.75 -34.12
CA SER A 576 26.16 -12.31 -33.20
C SER A 576 26.57 -12.18 -31.73
N PHE A 577 27.84 -12.43 -31.41
CA PHE A 577 28.40 -12.26 -30.07
C PHE A 577 28.36 -10.80 -29.63
N ASN A 578 28.83 -9.88 -30.47
CA ASN A 578 28.85 -8.45 -30.15
C ASN A 578 27.44 -7.87 -29.99
N ASN A 579 26.46 -8.38 -30.73
CA ASN A 579 25.06 -7.94 -30.67
C ASN A 579 24.36 -8.29 -29.34
N GLN A 580 24.87 -9.23 -28.54
CA GLN A 580 24.24 -9.58 -27.25
C GLN A 580 24.27 -8.39 -26.27
N ALA A 581 23.16 -8.10 -25.60
CA ALA A 581 23.07 -7.00 -24.65
C ALA A 581 23.91 -7.21 -23.38
N ASN A 582 24.18 -8.47 -23.00
CA ASN A 582 25.03 -8.78 -21.86
C ASN A 582 26.49 -8.30 -22.06
N PRO A 583 27.04 -7.43 -21.20
CA PRO A 583 28.43 -7.00 -21.31
C PRO A 583 29.44 -7.99 -20.72
N ASN A 584 29.02 -8.86 -19.80
CA ASN A 584 29.89 -9.78 -19.05
C ASN A 584 29.99 -11.14 -19.75
N LYS A 585 30.56 -11.14 -20.96
CA LYS A 585 30.68 -12.33 -21.81
C LYS A 585 32.05 -12.43 -22.46
N THR A 586 32.51 -13.64 -22.70
CA THR A 586 33.76 -13.94 -23.45
C THR A 586 33.47 -14.96 -24.54
N LEU A 587 34.01 -14.75 -25.74
CA LEU A 587 33.93 -15.68 -26.86
C LEU A 587 35.24 -16.49 -26.97
N LEU A 588 35.14 -17.81 -26.95
CA LEU A 588 36.19 -18.73 -27.36
C LEU A 588 35.89 -19.21 -28.77
N LEU A 589 36.71 -18.80 -29.73
CA LEU A 589 36.53 -19.09 -31.14
C LEU A 589 37.57 -20.11 -31.61
N LEU A 590 37.12 -21.33 -31.93
CA LEU A 590 37.94 -22.34 -32.58
C LEU A 590 38.07 -22.00 -34.07
N THR A 591 39.28 -21.63 -34.49
CA THR A 591 39.55 -21.25 -35.88
C THR A 591 41.04 -21.39 -36.22
N ALA A 592 41.35 -21.65 -37.49
CA ALA A 592 42.71 -21.64 -38.00
C ALA A 592 43.15 -20.25 -38.52
N GLU A 593 42.24 -19.28 -38.61
CA GLU A 593 42.55 -17.92 -39.08
C GLU A 593 43.09 -17.03 -37.95
N GLU A 594 44.12 -16.24 -38.25
CA GLU A 594 44.58 -15.20 -37.33
C GLU A 594 43.61 -14.01 -37.37
N ILE A 595 42.87 -13.81 -36.29
CA ILE A 595 41.94 -12.68 -36.15
C ILE A 595 42.53 -11.70 -35.13
N GLN A 596 42.29 -10.41 -35.36
CA GLN A 596 42.63 -9.38 -34.39
C GLN A 596 41.75 -9.53 -33.14
N SER A 597 42.31 -10.13 -32.08
CA SER A 597 41.59 -10.41 -30.83
C SER A 597 41.19 -9.11 -30.11
N ALA A 598 39.88 -8.96 -29.86
CA ALA A 598 39.36 -8.02 -28.89
C ALA A 598 39.53 -8.60 -27.47
N ALA A 599 39.49 -7.76 -26.43
CA ALA A 599 39.77 -8.19 -25.05
C ALA A 599 38.86 -9.33 -24.54
N ASN A 600 37.67 -9.50 -25.12
CA ASN A 600 36.68 -10.51 -24.79
C ASN A 600 36.50 -11.59 -25.87
N ILE A 601 37.41 -11.69 -26.85
CA ILE A 601 37.40 -12.71 -27.90
C ILE A 601 38.76 -13.41 -27.93
N ILE A 602 38.79 -14.70 -27.64
CA ILE A 602 40.00 -15.51 -27.57
C ILE A 602 39.95 -16.56 -28.68
N CYS A 603 40.92 -16.50 -29.59
CA CYS A 603 41.06 -17.46 -30.68
C CYS A 603 41.84 -18.69 -30.20
N CYS A 604 41.29 -19.87 -30.46
CA CYS A 604 41.91 -21.16 -30.16
C CYS A 604 42.20 -21.87 -31.48
N ASN A 605 43.46 -22.27 -31.72
CA ASN A 605 43.87 -22.86 -33.00
C ASN A 605 43.51 -24.35 -33.10
N ASP A 606 43.27 -25.01 -31.96
CA ASP A 606 42.90 -26.41 -31.85
C ASP A 606 42.05 -26.65 -30.59
N ILE A 607 41.60 -27.90 -30.43
CA ILE A 607 40.75 -28.32 -29.29
C ILE A 607 41.52 -28.26 -27.96
N GLU A 608 42.82 -28.55 -27.93
CA GLU A 608 43.61 -28.50 -26.69
C GLU A 608 43.72 -27.07 -26.16
N ALA A 609 43.95 -26.10 -27.05
CA ALA A 609 43.92 -24.67 -26.70
C ALA A 609 42.55 -24.22 -26.19
N LEU A 610 41.46 -24.72 -26.80
CA LEU A 610 40.10 -24.44 -26.36
C LEU A 610 39.83 -25.00 -24.95
N GLU A 611 40.21 -26.26 -24.70
CA GLU A 611 40.07 -26.91 -23.39
C GLU A 611 40.88 -26.19 -22.31
N SER A 612 42.12 -25.76 -22.63
CA SER A 612 42.95 -24.96 -21.74
C SER A 612 42.29 -23.61 -21.40
N ALA A 613 41.74 -22.91 -22.39
CA ALA A 613 41.06 -21.63 -22.19
C ALA A 613 39.81 -21.78 -21.31
N ILE A 614 39.01 -22.84 -21.52
CA ILE A 614 37.85 -23.15 -20.66
C ILE A 614 38.30 -23.39 -19.21
N ALA A 615 39.44 -24.05 -18.99
CA ALA A 615 39.94 -24.32 -17.65
C ALA A 615 40.50 -23.06 -16.93
N GLU A 616 41.03 -22.09 -17.68
CA GLU A 616 41.66 -20.87 -17.15
C GLU A 616 40.66 -19.74 -16.86
N ILE A 617 39.58 -19.64 -17.64
CA ILE A 617 38.61 -18.55 -17.53
C ILE A 617 37.59 -18.87 -16.44
N GLU A 618 37.35 -17.91 -15.55
CA GLU A 618 36.27 -18.02 -14.58
C GLU A 618 34.94 -17.60 -15.22
N PHE A 619 33.97 -18.52 -15.22
CA PHE A 619 32.64 -18.28 -15.75
C PHE A 619 31.57 -18.94 -14.89
N SER A 620 30.36 -18.40 -14.98
CA SER A 620 29.17 -18.95 -14.30
C SER A 620 28.37 -19.86 -15.23
N HIS A 621 28.30 -19.50 -16.51
CA HIS A 621 27.50 -20.17 -17.53
C HIS A 621 28.29 -20.28 -18.83
N ILE A 622 27.91 -21.27 -19.66
CA ILE A 622 28.55 -21.53 -20.95
C ILE A 622 27.52 -21.93 -22.00
N THR A 623 27.71 -21.53 -23.25
CA THR A 623 26.83 -21.85 -24.38
C THR A 623 27.63 -21.99 -25.68
N PHE A 624 26.96 -22.43 -26.75
CA PHE A 624 27.54 -22.68 -28.06
C PHE A 624 26.83 -21.88 -29.14
N PHE A 625 27.59 -21.15 -29.96
CA PHE A 625 27.07 -20.43 -31.12
C PHE A 625 27.46 -21.16 -32.41
N LYS A 626 26.46 -21.45 -33.25
CA LYS A 626 26.64 -22.06 -34.55
C LYS A 626 26.66 -20.99 -35.64
N ALA A 627 27.64 -21.04 -36.54
CA ALA A 627 27.88 -20.00 -37.55
C ALA A 627 26.72 -19.77 -38.54
N SER A 628 25.87 -20.77 -38.78
CA SER A 628 24.70 -20.66 -39.67
C SER A 628 23.52 -19.94 -39.04
N ASP A 629 23.47 -19.88 -37.71
CA ASP A 629 22.30 -19.48 -36.95
C ASP A 629 22.43 -18.01 -36.52
N TYR A 630 21.31 -17.36 -36.27
CA TYR A 630 21.27 -15.98 -35.79
C TYR A 630 20.82 -15.92 -34.33
N TYR A 631 21.61 -15.24 -33.51
CA TYR A 631 21.35 -15.03 -32.09
C TYR A 631 20.99 -13.56 -31.86
N GLY A 632 19.74 -13.32 -31.49
CA GLY A 632 19.21 -11.97 -31.24
C GLY A 632 19.82 -11.32 -30.01
N LYS A 633 19.67 -9.99 -29.91
CA LYS A 633 20.26 -9.15 -28.85
C LYS A 633 20.01 -9.66 -27.42
N HIS A 634 18.83 -10.23 -27.16
CA HIS A 634 18.41 -10.68 -25.83
C HIS A 634 18.58 -12.18 -25.58
N TYR A 635 19.15 -12.94 -26.53
CA TYR A 635 19.28 -14.39 -26.43
C TYR A 635 19.96 -14.83 -25.13
N LEU A 636 21.16 -14.30 -24.83
CA LEU A 636 21.89 -14.67 -23.61
C LEU A 636 21.19 -14.20 -22.33
N ASP A 637 20.61 -13.00 -22.34
CA ASP A 637 19.96 -12.42 -21.16
C ASP A 637 18.72 -13.22 -20.76
N ASP A 638 17.87 -13.57 -21.71
CA ASP A 638 16.65 -14.35 -21.47
C ASP A 638 17.00 -15.76 -20.93
N MET A 639 18.04 -16.38 -21.47
CA MET A 639 18.52 -17.70 -21.04
C MET A 639 19.09 -17.66 -19.62
N VAL A 640 19.95 -16.67 -19.29
CA VAL A 640 20.54 -16.55 -17.95
C VAL A 640 19.49 -16.18 -16.90
N GLN A 641 18.59 -15.24 -17.20
CA GLN A 641 17.54 -14.80 -16.26
C GLN A 641 16.61 -15.94 -15.83
N SER A 642 16.45 -16.98 -16.64
CA SER A 642 15.68 -18.17 -16.27
C SER A 642 16.21 -18.88 -15.02
N TYR A 643 17.52 -18.76 -14.72
CA TYR A 643 18.11 -19.32 -13.50
C TYR A 643 17.65 -18.63 -12.22
N SER A 644 17.05 -17.43 -12.29
CA SER A 644 16.41 -16.78 -11.14
C SER A 644 15.32 -17.65 -10.51
N TYR A 645 14.59 -18.45 -11.31
CA TYR A 645 13.60 -19.40 -10.83
C TYR A 645 14.07 -20.86 -10.93
N LEU A 646 14.95 -21.23 -11.87
CA LEU A 646 15.47 -22.60 -11.99
C LEU A 646 16.51 -22.98 -10.93
N LYS A 647 17.08 -22.02 -10.20
CA LYS A 647 17.92 -22.29 -9.01
C LYS A 647 17.20 -23.13 -7.94
N HIS A 648 15.88 -23.24 -8.03
CA HIS A 648 15.03 -24.07 -7.17
C HIS A 648 14.70 -25.47 -7.76
N TYR A 649 15.25 -25.81 -8.94
CA TYR A 649 14.96 -27.01 -9.73
C TYR A 649 16.24 -27.64 -10.33
N ASP A 650 17.22 -27.96 -9.47
CA ASP A 650 18.44 -28.72 -9.81
C ASP A 650 19.37 -28.10 -10.87
N TYR A 651 19.23 -26.79 -11.20
CA TYR A 651 20.11 -26.07 -12.14
C TYR A 651 20.30 -26.78 -13.50
N VAL A 652 19.22 -27.34 -14.05
CA VAL A 652 19.24 -27.98 -15.38
C VAL A 652 19.69 -27.00 -16.49
N PRO A 653 20.19 -27.49 -17.64
CA PRO A 653 20.42 -26.66 -18.81
C PRO A 653 19.15 -25.96 -19.27
N VAL A 654 19.31 -24.79 -19.85
CA VAL A 654 18.22 -23.99 -20.42
C VAL A 654 18.31 -24.08 -21.93
N THR A 655 17.23 -24.38 -22.62
CA THR A 655 17.21 -24.57 -24.07
C THR A 655 16.03 -23.86 -24.73
N LYS A 656 16.00 -23.84 -26.05
CA LYS A 656 14.83 -23.45 -26.85
C LYS A 656 14.36 -24.67 -27.64
N ASP A 657 13.35 -25.37 -27.14
CA ASP A 657 12.77 -26.53 -27.82
C ASP A 657 11.82 -26.10 -28.95
N SER A 658 10.99 -25.09 -28.70
CA SER A 658 10.34 -24.33 -29.77
C SER A 658 11.23 -23.18 -30.24
N TYR A 659 11.28 -22.95 -31.55
CA TYR A 659 12.12 -21.92 -32.17
C TYR A 659 11.64 -21.63 -33.60
N TYR A 660 12.27 -20.68 -34.27
CA TYR A 660 12.06 -20.43 -35.71
C TYR A 660 13.29 -20.86 -36.51
N ALA A 661 13.05 -21.35 -37.71
CA ALA A 661 14.07 -21.61 -38.74
C ALA A 661 13.81 -20.74 -39.96
N TYR A 662 14.86 -20.40 -40.70
CA TYR A 662 14.74 -19.69 -41.98
C TYR A 662 14.84 -20.66 -43.16
N ASP A 663 13.80 -20.69 -44.00
CA ASP A 663 13.77 -21.42 -45.28
C ASP A 663 13.04 -20.57 -46.33
N GLY A 664 13.71 -19.51 -46.80
CA GLY A 664 13.10 -18.50 -47.69
C GLY A 664 12.01 -17.65 -47.02
N GLY A 665 11.87 -17.77 -45.70
CA GLY A 665 10.91 -17.09 -44.83
C GLY A 665 10.96 -17.69 -43.42
N LEU A 666 10.29 -17.06 -42.45
CA LEU A 666 10.21 -17.56 -41.08
C LEU A 666 9.31 -18.80 -41.01
N VAL A 667 9.85 -19.92 -40.51
CA VAL A 667 9.14 -21.18 -40.28
C VAL A 667 9.21 -21.53 -38.80
N GLU A 668 8.06 -21.59 -38.13
CA GLU A 668 7.98 -22.02 -36.73
C GLU A 668 8.25 -23.53 -36.61
N GLN A 669 9.16 -23.90 -35.73
CA GLN A 669 9.42 -25.27 -35.31
C GLN A 669 8.70 -25.49 -33.97
N SER A 670 7.62 -26.26 -34.03
CA SER A 670 6.78 -26.54 -32.88
C SER A 670 7.54 -27.41 -31.87
N GLY A 671 7.60 -26.93 -30.64
CA GLY A 671 8.18 -27.60 -29.48
C GLY A 671 7.43 -27.19 -28.23
N THR A 672 8.05 -27.39 -27.08
CA THR A 672 7.52 -26.96 -25.78
C THR A 672 8.13 -25.64 -25.34
N GLU A 673 7.35 -24.81 -24.64
CA GLU A 673 7.81 -23.55 -24.05
C GLU A 673 7.54 -23.56 -22.55
N TYR A 674 8.50 -23.09 -21.75
CA TYR A 674 8.43 -23.00 -20.28
C TYR A 674 8.12 -24.32 -19.57
N GLN A 675 8.63 -25.43 -20.10
CA GLN A 675 8.47 -26.79 -19.58
C GLN A 675 9.79 -27.55 -19.58
N PHE A 676 9.88 -28.61 -18.78
CA PHE A 676 11.02 -29.52 -18.80
C PHE A 676 10.94 -30.46 -20.00
N VAL A 677 12.08 -30.68 -20.66
CA VAL A 677 12.26 -31.58 -21.80
C VAL A 677 13.33 -32.62 -21.49
N GLU A 678 13.31 -33.75 -22.18
CA GLU A 678 14.24 -34.88 -21.97
C GLU A 678 15.43 -34.89 -22.95
N GLU A 679 15.43 -33.99 -23.92
CA GLU A 679 16.52 -33.79 -24.87
C GLU A 679 16.69 -32.31 -25.23
N PHE A 680 17.87 -31.91 -25.68
CA PHE A 680 18.14 -30.56 -26.16
C PHE A 680 19.19 -30.52 -27.27
N VAL A 681 19.21 -29.44 -28.04
CA VAL A 681 20.20 -29.17 -29.09
C VAL A 681 21.28 -28.21 -28.58
N VAL A 682 22.55 -28.57 -28.78
CA VAL A 682 23.69 -27.81 -28.23
C VAL A 682 23.73 -26.36 -28.69
N ALA A 683 23.45 -26.07 -29.96
CA ALA A 683 23.51 -24.72 -30.54
C ALA A 683 22.53 -23.70 -29.92
N ARG A 684 21.55 -24.15 -29.15
CA ARG A 684 20.54 -23.28 -28.54
C ARG A 684 20.35 -23.54 -27.05
N THR A 685 21.39 -24.03 -26.39
CA THR A 685 21.36 -24.39 -24.97
C THR A 685 22.42 -23.64 -24.17
N LEU A 686 22.04 -23.19 -22.99
CA LEU A 686 22.91 -22.59 -21.97
C LEU A 686 23.07 -23.57 -20.81
N TYR A 687 24.30 -23.71 -20.32
CA TYR A 687 24.66 -24.61 -19.23
C TYR A 687 25.21 -23.81 -18.05
N THR A 688 24.94 -24.25 -16.83
CA THR A 688 25.74 -23.82 -15.68
C THR A 688 27.13 -24.43 -15.76
N LYS A 689 28.14 -23.79 -15.19
CA LYS A 689 29.51 -24.34 -15.11
C LYS A 689 29.54 -25.74 -14.50
N ALA A 690 28.81 -25.94 -13.40
CA ALA A 690 28.74 -27.24 -12.72
C ALA A 690 28.20 -28.34 -13.64
N TYR A 691 27.07 -28.08 -14.34
CA TYR A 691 26.49 -29.04 -15.26
C TYR A 691 27.41 -29.31 -16.46
N PHE A 692 27.99 -28.26 -17.04
CA PHE A 692 28.87 -28.40 -18.20
C PHE A 692 30.10 -29.27 -17.89
N LEU A 693 30.73 -29.08 -16.73
CA LEU A 693 31.86 -29.91 -16.29
C LEU A 693 31.47 -31.38 -16.11
N GLU A 694 30.25 -31.67 -15.70
CA GLU A 694 29.72 -33.04 -15.65
C GLU A 694 29.49 -33.60 -17.06
N LEU A 695 28.89 -32.80 -17.95
CA LEU A 695 28.59 -33.18 -19.33
C LEU A 695 29.85 -33.60 -20.09
N ILE A 696 30.94 -32.83 -19.97
CA ILE A 696 32.19 -33.09 -20.70
C ILE A 696 32.96 -34.32 -20.19
N ASN A 697 32.59 -34.90 -19.04
CA ASN A 697 33.08 -36.21 -18.62
C ASN A 697 32.50 -37.35 -19.47
N SER A 698 31.37 -37.10 -20.14
CA SER A 698 30.63 -38.10 -20.91
C SER A 698 30.64 -37.85 -22.42
N ILE A 699 30.69 -36.59 -22.86
CA ILE A 699 30.67 -36.16 -24.26
C ILE A 699 31.87 -35.25 -24.50
N LYS A 700 32.69 -35.54 -25.52
CA LYS A 700 33.86 -34.70 -25.83
C LYS A 700 33.43 -33.33 -26.35
N ILE A 701 34.21 -32.29 -26.07
CA ILE A 701 33.95 -30.93 -26.61
C ILE A 701 33.92 -30.94 -28.14
N SER A 702 34.76 -31.74 -28.80
CA SER A 702 34.72 -31.92 -30.25
C SER A 702 33.37 -32.45 -30.77
N GLU A 703 32.67 -33.28 -30.01
CA GLU A 703 31.34 -33.79 -30.36
C GLU A 703 30.25 -32.75 -30.12
N LEU A 704 30.38 -31.94 -29.06
CA LEU A 704 29.47 -30.81 -28.80
C LEU A 704 29.55 -29.73 -29.90
N LEU A 705 30.73 -29.54 -30.49
CA LEU A 705 30.95 -28.63 -31.63
C LEU A 705 30.32 -29.10 -32.95
N GLU A 706 29.78 -30.33 -33.01
CA GLU A 706 28.92 -30.79 -34.11
C GLU A 706 27.46 -30.38 -33.92
N TYR A 707 27.14 -29.69 -32.80
CA TYR A 707 25.83 -29.12 -32.48
C TYR A 707 24.68 -30.14 -32.45
N GLY A 708 24.97 -31.39 -32.08
CA GLY A 708 24.00 -32.48 -32.05
C GLY A 708 22.95 -32.40 -30.94
N VAL A 709 22.08 -33.42 -30.90
CA VAL A 709 21.08 -33.63 -29.84
C VAL A 709 21.72 -34.37 -28.67
N VAL A 710 21.49 -33.88 -27.45
CA VAL A 710 21.89 -34.54 -26.20
C VAL A 710 20.65 -35.06 -25.50
N GLN A 711 20.68 -36.34 -25.11
CA GLN A 711 19.61 -37.04 -24.40
C GLN A 711 19.76 -36.81 -22.89
N ALA A 712 19.37 -35.61 -22.44
CA ALA A 712 19.37 -35.26 -21.03
C ALA A 712 18.32 -34.19 -20.72
N LYS A 713 17.87 -34.16 -19.47
CA LYS A 713 16.86 -33.22 -19.00
C LYS A 713 17.34 -31.77 -19.14
N ALA A 714 16.49 -30.92 -19.70
CA ALA A 714 16.67 -29.46 -19.75
C ALA A 714 15.34 -28.74 -19.49
N PHE A 715 15.39 -27.41 -19.38
CA PHE A 715 14.21 -26.55 -19.33
C PHE A 715 14.12 -25.73 -20.61
N SER A 716 13.02 -25.86 -21.34
CA SER A 716 12.77 -25.06 -22.54
C SER A 716 12.16 -23.71 -22.16
N ILE A 717 12.65 -22.61 -22.76
CA ILE A 717 12.07 -21.27 -22.63
C ILE A 717 11.30 -20.88 -23.91
N ASP A 718 11.03 -19.59 -24.10
CA ASP A 718 10.34 -19.05 -25.28
C ASP A 718 11.06 -19.39 -26.61
N CYS A 719 10.36 -19.21 -27.73
CA CYS A 719 10.87 -19.46 -29.08
C CYS A 719 11.55 -18.25 -29.77
N LEU A 720 11.73 -17.12 -29.09
CA LEU A 720 12.21 -15.86 -29.65
C LEU A 720 13.72 -15.68 -29.48
N SER A 721 14.27 -14.61 -30.05
CA SER A 721 15.69 -14.24 -29.98
C SER A 721 16.68 -15.28 -30.57
N TYR A 722 16.21 -16.30 -31.28
CA TYR A 722 17.02 -17.31 -31.96
C TYR A 722 16.37 -17.72 -33.28
N LEU A 723 17.15 -17.76 -34.35
CA LEU A 723 16.72 -18.17 -35.69
C LEU A 723 17.71 -19.16 -36.29
N GLU A 724 17.29 -20.41 -36.43
CA GLU A 724 18.09 -21.44 -37.08
C GLU A 724 18.27 -21.12 -38.58
N ASN A 725 19.48 -21.26 -39.09
CA ASN A 725 19.88 -20.82 -40.45
C ASN A 725 19.68 -19.31 -40.70
N GLY A 726 19.55 -18.51 -39.63
CA GLY A 726 19.18 -17.11 -39.68
C GLY A 726 20.20 -16.17 -40.32
N VAL A 727 21.45 -16.59 -40.53
CA VAL A 727 22.43 -15.78 -41.29
C VAL A 727 21.98 -15.54 -42.73
N SER A 728 21.19 -16.46 -43.30
CA SER A 728 20.61 -16.31 -44.64
C SER A 728 19.31 -15.48 -44.67
N ALA A 729 18.81 -15.07 -43.50
CA ALA A 729 17.56 -14.36 -43.38
C ALA A 729 17.69 -12.89 -43.80
N ASP A 730 16.61 -12.36 -44.38
CA ASP A 730 16.49 -10.94 -44.64
C ASP A 730 16.28 -10.13 -43.34
N VAL A 731 16.60 -8.84 -43.38
CA VAL A 731 16.53 -7.93 -42.21
C VAL A 731 15.12 -7.86 -41.63
N GLU A 732 14.07 -7.95 -42.45
CA GLU A 732 12.67 -7.89 -41.99
C GLU A 732 12.30 -9.15 -41.19
N SER A 733 12.71 -10.33 -41.64
CA SER A 733 12.53 -11.60 -40.92
C SER A 733 13.26 -11.58 -39.57
N VAL A 734 14.51 -11.13 -39.55
CA VAL A 734 15.29 -11.00 -38.29
C VAL A 734 14.63 -10.01 -37.33
N SER A 735 14.26 -8.82 -37.81
CA SER A 735 13.61 -7.78 -37.01
C SER A 735 12.25 -8.25 -36.46
N THR A 736 11.45 -8.93 -37.29
CA THR A 736 10.14 -9.46 -36.90
C THR A 736 10.26 -10.40 -35.70
N LEU A 737 11.27 -11.26 -35.66
CA LEU A 737 11.47 -12.25 -34.60
C LEU A 737 12.24 -11.70 -33.39
N CYS A 738 13.28 -10.90 -33.61
CA CYS A 738 14.28 -10.56 -32.58
C CYS A 738 14.15 -9.15 -32.00
N ASP A 739 13.52 -8.20 -32.68
CA ASP A 739 13.36 -6.84 -32.14
C ASP A 739 12.24 -6.80 -31.11
N ASP A 740 12.33 -5.87 -30.16
CA ASP A 740 11.28 -5.68 -29.17
C ASP A 740 9.97 -5.17 -29.83
N PHE A 741 8.83 -5.67 -29.36
CA PHE A 741 7.51 -5.23 -29.82
C PHE A 741 7.07 -3.93 -29.13
N VAL A 742 7.47 -3.71 -27.87
CA VAL A 742 7.08 -2.55 -27.08
C VAL A 742 8.25 -1.57 -27.02
N VAL A 743 7.98 -0.33 -27.44
CA VAL A 743 9.01 0.72 -27.46
C VAL A 743 9.18 1.37 -26.08
N ASP A 744 8.07 1.71 -25.42
CA ASP A 744 8.07 2.28 -24.07
C ASP A 744 7.97 1.13 -23.05
N ALA A 745 9.12 0.61 -22.62
CA ALA A 745 9.21 -0.49 -21.64
C ALA A 745 9.27 -0.01 -20.18
N GLY A 746 9.08 1.30 -19.94
CA GLY A 746 9.29 1.93 -18.63
C GLY A 746 10.76 2.24 -18.33
N VAL A 747 11.01 2.76 -17.13
CA VAL A 747 12.35 3.17 -16.67
C VAL A 747 13.06 2.07 -15.90
N SER A 748 14.39 2.09 -15.94
CA SER A 748 15.18 1.19 -15.11
C SER A 748 15.06 1.55 -13.63
N LEU A 749 14.86 0.54 -12.77
CA LEU A 749 14.90 0.75 -11.33
C LEU A 749 16.31 1.17 -10.87
N GLU A 750 17.33 0.41 -11.25
CA GLU A 750 18.70 0.59 -10.75
C GLU A 750 19.40 1.79 -11.38
N SER A 751 19.31 1.96 -12.69
CA SER A 751 20.09 2.98 -13.41
C SER A 751 19.38 4.32 -13.58
N HIS A 752 18.08 4.41 -13.28
CA HIS A 752 17.28 5.62 -13.46
C HIS A 752 16.53 6.02 -12.19
N LEU A 753 15.62 5.18 -11.70
CA LEU A 753 14.69 5.55 -10.63
C LEU A 753 15.36 5.69 -9.24
N LEU A 754 16.20 4.72 -8.85
CA LEU A 754 16.89 4.77 -7.56
C LEU A 754 17.87 5.96 -7.44
N PRO A 755 18.70 6.29 -8.46
CA PRO A 755 19.52 7.50 -8.45
C PRO A 755 18.71 8.78 -8.20
N ILE A 756 17.54 8.91 -8.86
CA ILE A 756 16.65 10.05 -8.67
C ILE A 756 16.12 10.07 -7.23
N ALA A 757 15.61 8.94 -6.73
CA ALA A 757 15.09 8.83 -5.38
C ALA A 757 16.14 9.17 -4.30
N GLU A 758 17.38 8.72 -4.47
CA GLU A 758 18.49 9.00 -3.54
C GLU A 758 18.96 10.45 -3.61
N SER A 759 18.83 11.10 -4.78
CA SER A 759 19.16 12.51 -4.96
C SER A 759 18.19 13.46 -4.25
N ILE A 760 16.99 12.99 -3.87
CA ILE A 760 15.98 13.82 -3.18
C ILE A 760 16.55 14.31 -1.85
N GLN A 761 16.77 15.61 -1.74
CA GLN A 761 17.21 16.28 -0.52
C GLN A 761 16.05 17.02 0.15
N PHE A 762 16.25 17.41 1.41
CA PHE A 762 15.42 18.39 2.08
C PHE A 762 16.26 19.55 2.60
N GLU A 763 15.70 20.76 2.56
CA GLU A 763 16.30 21.91 3.24
C GLU A 763 16.14 21.73 4.75
N LYS A 764 17.27 21.55 5.43
CA LYS A 764 17.32 21.54 6.90
C LYS A 764 16.92 22.94 7.40
N PRO A 765 15.91 23.06 8.29
CA PRO A 765 15.58 24.35 8.88
C PRO A 765 16.81 24.93 9.57
N ALA A 766 17.01 26.24 9.43
CA ALA A 766 18.10 26.95 10.09
C ALA A 766 18.07 26.68 11.60
N LYS A 767 19.23 26.44 12.21
CA LYS A 767 19.33 26.19 13.67
C LYS A 767 18.77 27.37 14.44
N PRO A 768 17.97 27.18 15.51
CA PRO A 768 17.46 28.28 16.32
C PRO A 768 18.55 29.26 16.73
N VAL A 769 18.26 30.55 16.64
CA VAL A 769 19.17 31.63 17.04
C VAL A 769 18.61 32.34 18.26
N ASP A 770 19.36 32.26 19.36
CA ASP A 770 19.06 33.00 20.58
C ASP A 770 19.66 34.42 20.51
N LYS A 771 18.84 35.42 20.80
CA LYS A 771 19.19 36.84 20.89
C LYS A 771 18.73 37.39 22.24
N VAL A 772 19.48 38.34 22.79
CA VAL A 772 19.05 39.14 23.94
C VAL A 772 18.80 40.56 23.45
N ILE A 773 17.54 41.00 23.47
CA ILE A 773 17.16 42.33 23.01
C ILE A 773 16.96 43.23 24.23
N SER A 774 17.85 44.21 24.39
CA SER A 774 17.80 45.18 25.48
C SER A 774 16.67 46.17 25.26
N PHE A 775 16.06 46.64 26.35
CA PHE A 775 15.09 47.71 26.27
C PHE A 775 15.74 49.08 26.03
N ASP A 776 15.10 49.88 25.19
CA ASP A 776 15.59 51.21 24.82
C ASP A 776 14.90 52.28 25.67
N LYS A 777 15.65 52.79 26.65
CA LYS A 777 15.17 53.84 27.56
C LYS A 777 14.71 55.10 26.83
N ALA A 778 15.46 55.57 25.84
CA ALA A 778 15.11 56.81 25.13
C ALA A 778 13.81 56.64 24.34
N LEU A 779 13.61 55.45 23.76
CA LEU A 779 12.37 55.09 23.07
C LEU A 779 11.19 54.97 24.04
N ILE A 780 11.39 54.32 25.18
CA ILE A 780 10.39 54.23 26.24
C ILE A 780 9.96 55.64 26.66
N GLU A 781 10.92 56.51 27.00
CA GLU A 781 10.66 57.89 27.40
C GLU A 781 9.92 58.70 26.32
N SER A 782 10.19 58.45 25.04
CA SER A 782 9.49 59.11 23.93
C SER A 782 8.01 58.71 23.80
N THR A 783 7.65 57.50 24.23
CA THR A 783 6.29 56.95 24.16
C THR A 783 5.50 57.13 25.46
N LEU A 784 6.16 57.56 26.54
CA LEU A 784 5.52 57.83 27.83
C LEU A 784 4.60 59.05 27.81
N ARG A 785 3.69 59.06 28.79
CA ARG A 785 2.74 60.14 29.05
C ARG A 785 2.74 60.46 30.53
N LYS A 786 2.30 61.67 30.89
CA LYS A 786 2.39 62.20 32.27
C LYS A 786 1.65 61.34 33.30
N GLU A 787 0.68 60.54 32.84
CA GLU A 787 -0.14 59.65 33.64
C GLU A 787 0.52 58.30 33.96
N ILE A 788 1.67 57.98 33.34
CA ILE A 788 2.43 56.75 33.58
C ILE A 788 3.83 57.13 34.06
N SER A 789 4.16 56.76 35.30
CA SER A 789 5.52 56.93 35.81
C SER A 789 6.38 55.73 35.45
N PHE A 790 7.57 55.99 34.92
CA PHE A 790 8.61 55.01 34.61
C PHE A 790 9.73 55.09 35.64
N LYS A 791 10.23 53.93 36.08
CA LYS A 791 11.43 53.80 36.91
C LYS A 791 12.29 52.66 36.39
N GLU A 792 13.59 52.84 36.50
CA GLU A 792 14.60 51.83 36.18
C GLU A 792 15.50 51.68 37.42
N ASP A 793 15.69 50.44 37.87
CA ASP A 793 16.50 50.09 39.03
C ASP A 793 17.44 48.92 38.69
N GLN A 794 18.11 48.33 39.70
CA GLN A 794 19.06 47.23 39.47
C GLN A 794 18.38 45.93 39.02
N ASP A 795 17.08 45.78 39.27
CA ASP A 795 16.32 44.56 38.99
C ASP A 795 15.55 44.66 37.65
N GLY A 796 15.32 45.88 37.14
CA GLY A 796 14.73 46.07 35.82
C GLY A 796 14.05 47.41 35.59
N ILE A 797 13.04 47.40 34.72
CA ILE A 797 12.19 48.57 34.46
C ILE A 797 10.78 48.37 35.01
N SER A 798 10.14 49.45 35.43
CA SER A 798 8.78 49.42 35.95
C SER A 798 7.95 50.62 35.49
N PHE A 799 6.67 50.34 35.26
CA PHE A 799 5.67 51.32 34.87
C PHE A 799 4.53 51.29 35.89
N ASP A 800 4.14 52.47 36.39
CA ASP A 800 2.99 52.67 37.28
C ASP A 800 2.03 53.66 36.61
N SER A 801 0.87 53.15 36.21
CA SER A 801 -0.16 53.85 35.46
C SER A 801 -1.27 54.37 36.36
N LYS A 802 -1.59 55.65 36.22
CA LYS A 802 -2.75 56.33 36.80
C LYS A 802 -3.79 56.71 35.75
N LEU A 803 -3.81 56.00 34.63
CA LEU A 803 -4.79 56.22 33.57
C LEU A 803 -6.22 55.99 34.09
N LYS A 804 -7.18 56.72 33.52
CA LYS A 804 -8.60 56.44 33.74
C LYS A 804 -8.96 55.05 33.21
N PRO A 805 -9.92 54.32 33.82
CA PRO A 805 -10.24 52.93 33.47
C PRO A 805 -10.53 52.67 31.98
N GLU A 806 -11.08 53.66 31.27
CA GLU A 806 -11.41 53.60 29.86
C GLU A 806 -10.22 53.85 28.91
N LEU A 807 -9.13 54.43 29.41
CA LEU A 807 -7.97 54.82 28.60
C LEU A 807 -6.89 53.73 28.64
N HIS A 808 -6.25 53.52 27.48
CA HIS A 808 -5.06 52.68 27.36
C HIS A 808 -3.92 53.43 26.66
N ARG A 809 -2.69 52.98 26.90
CA ARG A 809 -1.48 53.47 26.23
C ARG A 809 -0.59 52.31 25.86
N LEU A 810 0.03 52.43 24.68
CA LEU A 810 1.06 51.54 24.17
C LEU A 810 2.42 52.21 24.42
N ILE A 811 3.34 51.49 25.04
CA ILE A 811 4.70 51.93 25.32
C ILE A 811 5.64 51.01 24.54
N THR A 812 6.51 51.58 23.73
CA THR A 812 7.45 50.80 22.93
C THR A 812 8.70 50.50 23.74
N LEU A 813 9.08 49.22 23.81
CA LEU A 813 10.17 48.74 24.67
C LEU A 813 11.49 48.54 23.91
N THR A 814 11.44 48.15 22.63
CA THR A 814 12.63 47.83 21.83
C THR A 814 12.67 48.62 20.52
N GLN A 815 13.88 48.82 19.99
CA GLN A 815 14.04 49.15 18.57
C GLN A 815 13.60 47.96 17.69
N PRO A 816 13.24 48.17 16.41
CA PRO A 816 13.05 47.09 15.45
C PRO A 816 14.30 46.20 15.37
N PHE A 817 14.12 44.88 15.40
CA PHE A 817 15.20 43.91 15.23
C PHE A 817 14.83 42.87 14.16
N GLU A 818 15.85 42.38 13.45
CA GLU A 818 15.67 41.57 12.24
C GLU A 818 15.21 40.14 12.53
N ILE A 819 14.19 39.71 11.77
CA ILE A 819 13.54 38.40 11.85
C ILE A 819 13.22 37.78 10.46
N ALA A 820 13.72 38.37 9.37
CA ALA A 820 13.34 38.09 7.97
C ALA A 820 13.55 36.65 7.45
N GLU A 821 14.27 35.80 8.20
CA GLU A 821 14.65 34.43 7.80
C GLU A 821 13.98 33.34 8.65
N TRP A 822 13.05 33.74 9.52
CA TRP A 822 12.45 32.88 10.55
C TRP A 822 10.93 32.90 10.44
N ASN A 823 10.28 31.78 10.75
CA ASN A 823 8.81 31.70 10.74
C ASN A 823 8.20 31.62 12.15
N ARG A 824 9.02 31.51 13.20
CA ARG A 824 8.60 31.55 14.60
C ARG A 824 9.58 32.34 15.45
N ILE A 825 9.03 33.01 16.46
CA ILE A 825 9.76 33.74 17.49
C ILE A 825 9.23 33.37 18.86
N GLN A 826 10.12 33.02 19.79
CA GLN A 826 9.80 32.85 21.20
C GLN A 826 10.36 34.01 22.00
N LEU A 827 9.52 34.61 22.84
CA LEU A 827 9.85 35.71 23.72
C LEU A 827 9.80 35.18 25.15
N LYS A 828 10.94 35.18 25.83
CA LYS A 828 11.03 34.88 27.26
C LYS A 828 11.30 36.16 28.03
N LEU A 829 10.42 36.46 28.98
CA LEU A 829 10.43 37.71 29.72
C LEU A 829 10.08 37.48 31.18
N ASP A 830 10.95 37.94 32.08
CA ASP A 830 10.63 37.98 33.50
C ASP A 830 9.77 39.21 33.79
N THR A 831 8.50 38.98 34.16
CA THR A 831 7.51 40.05 34.30
C THR A 831 6.57 39.81 35.48
N SER A 832 6.24 40.89 36.18
CA SER A 832 5.17 40.90 37.18
C SER A 832 4.26 42.10 36.93
N TYR A 833 2.95 41.91 37.06
CA TYR A 833 1.99 42.98 36.78
C TYR A 833 0.70 42.89 37.60
N GLN A 834 0.04 44.03 37.74
CA GLN A 834 -1.26 44.20 38.36
C GLN A 834 -2.08 45.18 37.50
N GLY A 835 -3.34 44.84 37.18
CA GLY A 835 -4.20 45.63 36.30
C GLY A 835 -4.31 45.05 34.88
N ASP A 836 -4.87 45.81 33.95
CA ASP A 836 -5.08 45.38 32.55
C ASP A 836 -3.84 45.71 31.69
N VAL A 837 -2.97 44.70 31.51
CA VAL A 837 -1.70 44.80 30.78
C VAL A 837 -1.64 43.74 29.68
N LEU A 838 -1.18 44.10 28.48
CA LEU A 838 -0.90 43.18 27.37
C LEU A 838 0.49 43.44 26.79
N PHE A 839 1.17 42.40 26.36
CA PHE A 839 2.32 42.52 25.46
C PHE A 839 1.83 42.64 24.04
N VAL A 840 2.44 43.54 23.29
CA VAL A 840 2.12 43.77 21.88
C VAL A 840 3.41 43.60 21.10
N PHE A 841 3.42 42.62 20.19
CA PHE A 841 4.52 42.43 19.26
C PHE A 841 4.09 42.91 17.88
N GLU A 842 4.84 43.84 17.31
CA GLU A 842 4.59 44.41 15.98
C GLU A 842 5.50 43.76 14.95
N PHE A 843 4.93 43.39 13.81
CA PHE A 843 5.62 42.85 12.65
C PHE A 843 5.74 43.94 11.58
N LEU A 844 6.95 44.19 11.09
CA LEU A 844 7.28 45.34 10.26
C LEU A 844 7.91 44.88 8.94
N ASP A 845 7.60 45.59 7.84
CA ASP A 845 8.21 45.37 6.52
C ASP A 845 9.64 45.93 6.43
N LYS A 846 10.26 45.80 5.25
CA LYS A 846 11.60 46.33 4.95
C LYS A 846 11.75 47.84 5.16
N ASP A 847 10.65 48.59 5.05
CA ASP A 847 10.58 50.04 5.23
C ASP A 847 10.15 50.41 6.67
N GLN A 848 10.14 49.42 7.59
CA GLN A 848 9.73 49.52 8.99
C GLN A 848 8.26 49.97 9.19
N LYS A 849 7.40 49.77 8.20
CA LYS A 849 5.95 49.97 8.35
C LYS A 849 5.32 48.72 8.95
N GLN A 850 4.37 48.94 9.86
CA GLN A 850 3.66 47.85 10.50
C GLN A 850 2.78 47.09 9.50
N LEU A 851 3.08 45.80 9.33
CA LEU A 851 2.26 44.83 8.59
C LEU A 851 1.12 44.30 9.46
N SER A 852 1.45 43.86 10.67
CA SER A 852 0.49 43.31 11.62
C SER A 852 0.99 43.45 13.07
N HIS A 853 0.18 43.06 14.05
CA HIS A 853 0.62 42.92 15.43
C HIS A 853 -0.15 41.81 16.14
N ILE A 854 0.43 41.26 17.19
CA ILE A 854 -0.22 40.30 18.08
C ILE A 854 -0.20 40.88 19.50
N SER A 855 -1.34 40.79 20.18
CA SER A 855 -1.48 41.15 21.59
C SER A 855 -1.68 39.90 22.44
N VAL A 856 -0.85 39.69 23.46
CA VAL A 856 -0.93 38.55 24.38
C VAL A 856 -0.91 39.00 25.83
N ALA A 857 -1.50 38.21 26.72
CA ALA A 857 -1.33 38.43 28.15
C ALA A 857 0.16 38.21 28.54
N PRO A 858 0.70 38.98 29.50
CA PRO A 858 2.06 38.77 29.98
C PRO A 858 2.21 37.34 30.53
N ALA A 859 3.14 36.58 29.96
CA ALA A 859 3.52 35.24 30.37
C ALA A 859 5.05 35.13 30.34
N GLU A 860 5.61 34.19 31.11
CA GLU A 860 7.06 33.98 31.20
C GLU A 860 7.68 33.59 29.85
N LEU A 861 6.92 32.87 29.01
CA LEU A 861 7.28 32.47 27.66
C LEU A 861 6.10 32.64 26.71
N VAL A 862 6.33 33.28 25.57
CA VAL A 862 5.33 33.50 24.52
C VAL A 862 5.94 33.08 23.18
N ALA A 863 5.29 32.18 22.44
CA ALA A 863 5.65 31.85 21.07
C ALA A 863 4.70 32.54 20.08
N LEU A 864 5.25 33.16 19.03
CA LEU A 864 4.52 33.87 17.99
C LEU A 864 4.97 33.37 16.61
N ALA A 865 4.03 33.23 15.68
CA ALA A 865 4.34 33.00 14.27
C ALA A 865 4.73 34.32 13.59
N ILE A 866 5.73 34.26 12.70
CA ILE A 866 6.20 35.43 11.92
C ILE A 866 5.43 35.43 10.58
N PRO A 867 4.69 36.52 10.26
CA PRO A 867 3.98 36.63 8.98
C PRO A 867 4.93 36.71 7.78
N GLU A 868 4.47 36.25 6.60
CA GLU A 868 5.19 36.45 5.34
C GLU A 868 5.50 37.92 5.07
N LEU A 869 6.61 38.20 4.36
CA LEU A 869 7.11 39.53 4.01
C LEU A 869 7.56 40.40 5.20
N CYS A 870 7.49 39.88 6.43
CA CYS A 870 8.02 40.55 7.61
C CYS A 870 9.56 40.53 7.61
N VAL A 871 10.17 41.67 7.90
CA VAL A 871 11.64 41.80 8.00
C VAL A 871 12.06 42.09 9.44
N TYR A 872 11.29 42.89 10.19
CA TYR A 872 11.63 43.28 11.55
C TYR A 872 10.49 43.03 12.54
N GLY A 873 10.85 42.72 13.78
CA GLY A 873 9.95 42.63 14.93
C GLY A 873 10.20 43.75 15.94
N ARG A 874 9.16 44.16 16.66
CA ARG A 874 9.27 45.18 17.74
C ARG A 874 8.36 44.86 18.92
N MET A 875 8.89 45.00 20.13
CA MET A 875 8.16 44.72 21.36
C MET A 875 7.61 45.99 22.00
N CYS A 876 6.34 45.94 22.41
CA CYS A 876 5.62 46.98 23.11
C CYS A 876 4.82 46.40 24.28
N VAL A 877 4.40 47.26 25.22
CA VAL A 877 3.45 46.93 26.28
C VAL A 877 2.27 47.90 26.26
N ARG A 878 1.06 47.36 26.36
CA ARG A 878 -0.17 48.13 26.48
C ARG A 878 -0.70 48.06 27.91
N ILE A 879 -0.87 49.21 28.55
CA ILE A 879 -1.47 49.36 29.88
C ILE A 879 -2.81 50.09 29.76
N LYS A 880 -3.88 49.58 30.40
CA LYS A 880 -5.19 50.22 30.47
C LYS A 880 -5.63 50.44 31.91
N GLY A 881 -6.14 51.65 32.18
CA GLY A 881 -6.54 52.05 33.52
C GLY A 881 -5.37 52.06 34.51
N GLN A 882 -5.68 51.87 35.79
CA GLN A 882 -4.68 51.79 36.83
C GLN A 882 -4.00 50.43 36.81
N GLY A 883 -2.67 50.42 36.89
CA GLY A 883 -1.90 49.19 36.89
C GLY A 883 -0.41 49.42 37.04
N ILE A 884 0.29 48.39 37.50
CA ILE A 884 1.75 48.37 37.68
C ILE A 884 2.28 47.20 36.86
N VAL A 885 3.35 47.39 36.10
CA VAL A 885 4.07 46.31 35.41
C VAL A 885 5.57 46.49 35.58
N ARG A 886 6.27 45.38 35.84
CA ARG A 886 7.72 45.29 35.94
C ARG A 886 8.26 44.29 34.94
N PHE A 887 9.46 44.57 34.46
CA PHE A 887 10.20 43.77 33.50
C PHE A 887 11.67 43.68 33.86
N SER A 888 12.34 42.58 33.50
CA SER A 888 13.80 42.51 33.38
C SER A 888 14.35 43.54 32.38
N HIS A 889 15.65 43.83 32.40
CA HIS A 889 16.30 44.81 31.50
C HIS A 889 16.26 44.45 30.01
N ALA A 890 15.95 43.19 29.68
CA ALA A 890 15.96 42.68 28.33
C ALA A 890 14.90 41.59 28.15
N VAL A 891 14.57 41.32 26.89
CA VAL A 891 13.82 40.15 26.45
C VAL A 891 14.76 39.14 25.82
N GLN A 892 14.64 37.88 26.24
CA GLN A 892 15.28 36.77 25.55
C GLN A 892 14.41 36.37 24.37
N VAL A 893 15.01 36.32 23.19
CA VAL A 893 14.35 36.02 21.93
C VAL A 893 15.00 34.80 21.32
N THR A 894 14.23 33.74 21.10
CA THR A 894 14.67 32.60 20.29
C THR A 894 13.97 32.71 18.94
N LEU A 895 14.74 32.87 17.87
CA LEU A 895 14.23 32.80 16.50
C LEU A 895 14.42 31.38 16.01
N ASP A 896 13.34 30.75 15.57
CA ASP A 896 13.39 29.40 15.02
C ASP A 896 12.52 29.26 13.79
N SER A 897 12.95 28.35 12.92
CA SER A 897 12.19 27.95 11.75
C SER A 897 11.58 26.61 12.07
N ILE A 898 10.41 26.65 12.71
CA ILE A 898 9.58 25.47 12.79
C ILE A 898 8.96 25.36 11.42
N LYS A 899 9.46 24.45 10.57
CA LYS A 899 8.55 23.86 9.59
C LYS A 899 7.38 23.40 10.43
N GLU A 900 6.22 24.07 10.32
CA GLU A 900 4.98 23.39 10.65
C GLU A 900 5.17 22.07 9.93
N VAL A 901 5.26 20.97 10.70
CA VAL A 901 5.23 19.62 10.13
C VAL A 901 4.16 19.75 9.08
N VAL A 902 4.50 19.45 7.82
CA VAL A 902 3.57 19.53 6.70
C VAL A 902 2.41 18.59 7.06
N LEU A 903 1.50 19.12 7.88
CA LEU A 903 0.29 18.54 8.44
C LEU A 903 -0.88 19.09 7.62
N SER A 904 -0.68 20.20 6.92
CA SER A 904 -1.41 20.45 5.69
C SER A 904 -0.78 19.60 4.60
N GLN A 905 -1.37 18.44 4.36
CA GLN A 905 -1.50 17.93 2.99
C GLN A 905 -1.87 19.15 2.14
N SER A 906 -0.99 19.61 1.24
CA SER A 906 -1.17 20.92 0.61
C SER A 906 -2.43 20.87 -0.27
N TYR A 907 -3.51 21.43 0.24
CA TYR A 907 -4.79 21.60 -0.42
C TYR A 907 -4.69 22.77 -1.39
N ASP A 908 -4.40 22.48 -2.66
CA ASP A 908 -4.82 23.38 -3.73
C ASP A 908 -5.38 22.53 -4.88
N ASN A 909 -6.60 22.04 -4.66
CA ASN A 909 -7.38 21.40 -5.71
C ASN A 909 -8.78 22.02 -5.70
N SER A 910 -9.17 22.62 -6.81
CA SER A 910 -10.52 23.17 -7.07
C SER A 910 -11.64 22.13 -6.90
N GLU A 911 -11.30 20.84 -6.77
CA GLU A 911 -12.25 19.76 -6.55
C GLU A 911 -12.66 19.57 -5.07
N ILE A 912 -11.95 20.15 -4.09
CA ILE A 912 -12.27 19.93 -2.67
C ILE A 912 -13.38 20.89 -2.21
N VAL A 913 -14.49 20.33 -1.75
CA VAL A 913 -15.58 21.10 -1.13
C VAL A 913 -15.28 21.24 0.36
N SER A 914 -14.94 22.45 0.77
CA SER A 914 -14.72 22.77 2.18
C SER A 914 -15.96 23.40 2.82
N PHE A 915 -16.28 22.98 4.04
CA PHE A 915 -17.15 23.68 4.98
C PHE A 915 -16.30 24.28 6.09
N SER A 916 -16.10 25.59 6.03
CA SER A 916 -15.39 26.33 7.10
C SER A 916 -16.19 26.32 8.40
N LYS A 917 -15.56 26.68 9.52
CA LYS A 917 -16.25 26.91 10.80
C LYS A 917 -17.48 27.83 10.69
N ASP A 918 -17.47 28.79 9.76
CA ASP A 918 -18.57 29.72 9.54
C ASP A 918 -19.72 29.04 8.78
N ASP A 919 -19.40 28.23 7.77
CA ASP A 919 -20.37 27.42 7.03
C ASP A 919 -21.03 26.39 7.94
N ILE A 920 -20.23 25.67 8.73
CA ILE A 920 -20.69 24.69 9.72
C ILE A 920 -21.62 25.36 10.74
N ASP A 921 -21.25 26.52 11.30
CA ASP A 921 -22.07 27.23 12.27
C ASP A 921 -23.43 27.66 11.69
N SER A 922 -23.45 28.08 10.41
CA SER A 922 -24.67 28.47 9.71
C SER A 922 -25.59 27.28 9.41
N GLN A 923 -25.01 26.11 9.15
CA GLN A 923 -25.72 24.89 8.79
C GLN A 923 -26.23 24.11 10.00
N LEU A 924 -25.52 24.12 11.13
CA LEU A 924 -25.89 23.31 12.29
C LEU A 924 -27.23 23.71 12.91
N VAL A 925 -28.14 22.74 13.02
CA VAL A 925 -29.39 22.92 13.77
C VAL A 925 -29.09 22.91 15.26
N ARG A 926 -29.25 24.07 15.93
CA ARG A 926 -29.00 24.22 17.36
C ARG A 926 -29.94 23.30 18.18
N PRO A 927 -29.39 22.44 19.06
CA PRO A 927 -30.20 21.56 19.89
C PRO A 927 -30.97 22.38 20.95
N LYS A 928 -32.19 21.94 21.28
CA LYS A 928 -33.00 22.58 22.34
C LYS A 928 -32.48 22.28 23.75
N SER A 929 -31.60 21.28 23.89
CA SER A 929 -31.02 20.87 25.17
C SER A 929 -29.99 21.87 25.65
N LYS A 930 -30.04 22.26 26.92
CA LYS A 930 -28.99 23.07 27.57
C LYS A 930 -27.68 22.29 27.80
N GLN A 931 -27.69 20.97 27.62
CA GLN A 931 -26.52 20.10 27.82
C GLN A 931 -25.55 20.15 26.64
N ILE A 932 -25.95 20.75 25.52
CA ILE A 932 -25.08 20.94 24.36
C ILE A 932 -25.03 22.43 24.06
N VAL A 933 -23.81 22.98 24.08
CA VAL A 933 -23.57 24.40 23.84
C VAL A 933 -22.65 24.50 22.63
N ILE A 934 -23.06 25.29 21.65
CA ILE A 934 -22.25 25.57 20.47
C ILE A 934 -21.85 27.04 20.48
N LYS A 935 -20.54 27.32 20.41
CA LYS A 935 -19.97 28.68 20.43
C LYS A 935 -18.88 28.83 19.38
N LYS A 936 -18.97 29.88 18.59
CA LYS A 936 -17.94 30.22 17.60
C LYS A 936 -16.87 31.11 18.21
N HIS A 937 -15.60 30.80 17.93
CA HIS A 937 -14.42 31.56 18.32
C HIS A 937 -13.50 31.85 17.11
N SER A 938 -12.44 32.63 17.31
CA SER A 938 -11.47 32.94 16.25
C SER A 938 -10.74 31.68 15.76
N SER A 939 -10.51 30.70 16.62
CA SER A 939 -9.77 29.47 16.31
C SER A 939 -10.62 28.27 15.85
N GLY A 940 -11.96 28.34 15.89
CA GLY A 940 -12.85 27.23 15.54
C GLY A 940 -14.28 27.37 16.09
N LEU A 941 -15.09 26.33 15.92
CA LEU A 941 -16.45 26.17 16.44
C LEU A 941 -16.46 25.17 17.62
N GLU A 942 -16.57 25.67 18.85
CA GLU A 942 -16.65 24.85 20.07
C GLU A 942 -18.04 24.21 20.17
N ILE A 943 -18.10 22.88 20.21
CA ILE A 943 -19.27 22.07 20.53
C ILE A 943 -19.01 21.37 21.86
N ARG A 944 -19.62 21.85 22.92
CA ARG A 944 -19.47 21.34 24.28
C ARG A 944 -20.67 20.50 24.68
N SER A 945 -20.42 19.34 25.29
CA SER A 945 -21.42 18.43 25.83
C SER A 945 -21.23 18.20 27.33
N THR A 946 -22.33 18.18 28.07
CA THR A 946 -22.38 17.71 29.47
C THR A 946 -23.25 16.45 29.61
N LEU A 947 -23.31 15.65 28.55
CA LEU A 947 -24.03 14.36 28.54
C LEU A 947 -23.31 13.34 29.43
N GLU A 948 -24.07 12.45 30.06
CA GLU A 948 -23.49 11.26 30.72
C GLU A 948 -22.71 10.40 29.71
N SER A 949 -21.72 9.65 30.19
CA SER A 949 -20.74 8.91 29.37
C SER A 949 -21.33 7.95 28.33
N ASP A 950 -22.55 7.46 28.54
CA ASP A 950 -23.27 6.55 27.64
C ASP A 950 -24.33 7.26 26.76
N LYS A 951 -24.57 8.56 26.97
CA LYS A 951 -25.55 9.36 26.23
C LYS A 951 -24.88 10.09 25.07
N HIS A 952 -25.60 10.18 23.97
CA HIS A 952 -25.15 10.84 22.76
C HIS A 952 -26.20 11.80 22.19
N ALA A 953 -25.76 12.68 21.32
CA ALA A 953 -26.63 13.55 20.54
C ALA A 953 -26.11 13.73 19.12
N TYR A 954 -27.05 13.88 18.18
CA TYR A 954 -26.76 14.17 16.79
C TYR A 954 -27.04 15.64 16.47
N LEU A 955 -26.11 16.27 15.77
CA LEU A 955 -26.15 17.66 15.35
C LEU A 955 -26.05 17.68 13.82
N TYR A 956 -27.20 17.70 13.14
CA TYR A 956 -27.23 17.68 11.68
C TYR A 956 -27.22 19.08 11.07
N PHE A 957 -26.68 19.16 9.86
CA PHE A 957 -26.86 20.29 8.98
C PHE A 957 -28.36 20.45 8.65
N ARG A 958 -28.77 21.69 8.43
CA ARG A 958 -30.13 22.04 8.04
C ARG A 958 -30.44 21.52 6.65
N ASP A 959 -29.48 21.71 5.74
CA ASP A 959 -29.64 21.36 4.34
C ASP A 959 -29.31 19.88 4.10
N VAL A 960 -29.86 19.38 3.00
CA VAL A 960 -29.59 18.05 2.45
C VAL A 960 -29.07 18.30 1.05
N PHE A 961 -27.86 17.82 0.78
CA PHE A 961 -27.12 18.09 -0.43
C PHE A 961 -27.34 16.98 -1.45
N LYS A 962 -27.33 17.30 -2.74
CA LYS A 962 -27.08 16.28 -3.78
C LYS A 962 -25.64 15.84 -3.72
N ARG A 963 -25.35 14.60 -4.14
CA ARG A 963 -23.97 14.07 -4.19
C ARG A 963 -23.01 14.98 -4.95
N GLU A 964 -23.44 15.55 -6.07
CA GLU A 964 -22.66 16.46 -6.90
C GLU A 964 -22.27 17.76 -6.17
N GLU A 965 -23.18 18.31 -5.36
CA GLU A 965 -22.98 19.59 -4.65
C GLU A 965 -21.87 19.54 -3.60
N VAL A 966 -21.54 18.34 -3.13
CA VAL A 966 -20.52 18.11 -2.09
C VAL A 966 -19.37 17.23 -2.59
N ASN A 967 -19.16 17.15 -3.91
CA ASN A 967 -18.10 16.36 -4.53
C ASN A 967 -18.10 14.87 -4.12
N LEU A 968 -19.26 14.19 -4.11
CA LEU A 968 -19.38 12.77 -3.73
C LEU A 968 -19.96 11.88 -4.84
N LEU A 969 -19.89 12.33 -6.10
CA LEU A 969 -20.21 11.50 -7.27
C LEU A 969 -19.09 10.50 -7.53
N THR A 970 -17.89 11.02 -7.76
CA THR A 970 -16.67 10.25 -8.01
C THR A 970 -15.77 10.17 -6.77
N ASN A 971 -16.02 10.96 -5.73
CA ASN A 971 -15.27 10.92 -4.49
C ASN A 971 -16.02 10.20 -3.37
N SER A 972 -15.27 9.77 -2.36
CA SER A 972 -15.81 9.25 -1.10
C SER A 972 -14.99 9.65 0.12
N VAL A 973 -13.95 10.46 -0.05
CA VAL A 973 -13.01 10.86 0.99
C VAL A 973 -13.45 12.18 1.60
N TYR A 974 -13.27 12.29 2.91
CA TYR A 974 -13.41 13.54 3.63
C TYR A 974 -12.46 13.59 4.83
N GLU A 975 -12.18 14.78 5.32
CA GLU A 975 -11.44 15.04 6.55
C GLU A 975 -12.23 16.02 7.42
N THR A 976 -12.23 15.80 8.74
CA THR A 976 -12.77 16.77 9.70
C THR A 976 -11.63 17.26 10.59
N LEU A 977 -11.24 18.51 10.41
CA LEU A 977 -10.23 19.16 11.23
C LEU A 977 -10.88 19.62 12.55
N ALA A 978 -10.65 18.86 13.62
CA ALA A 978 -11.19 19.17 14.95
C ALA A 978 -10.22 18.82 16.08
N THR A 979 -10.25 19.57 17.18
CA THR A 979 -9.58 19.21 18.44
C THR A 979 -10.62 18.69 19.41
N VAL A 980 -10.54 17.40 19.77
CA VAL A 980 -11.52 16.73 20.65
C VAL A 980 -10.91 16.51 22.03
N ASN A 981 -11.65 16.89 23.08
CA ASN A 981 -11.23 16.76 24.48
C ASN A 981 -12.32 16.06 25.29
N ASP A 982 -11.98 14.93 25.91
CA ASP A 982 -12.76 14.16 26.88
C ASP A 982 -14.12 13.61 26.40
N CYS A 983 -14.46 13.72 25.12
CA CYS A 983 -15.68 13.12 24.54
C CYS A 983 -15.40 12.27 23.29
N ASP A 984 -16.34 11.38 22.93
CA ASP A 984 -16.33 10.72 21.61
C ASP A 984 -17.09 11.59 20.62
N PHE A 985 -16.36 12.23 19.73
CA PHE A 985 -16.87 13.17 18.73
C PHE A 985 -16.63 12.63 17.31
N ARG A 986 -17.71 12.51 16.54
CA ARG A 986 -17.70 11.85 15.22
C ARG A 986 -18.43 12.66 14.17
N THR A 987 -17.96 12.58 12.94
CA THR A 987 -18.66 13.10 11.75
C THR A 987 -19.65 12.06 11.25
N VAL A 988 -20.82 12.51 10.80
CA VAL A 988 -21.95 11.67 10.37
C VAL A 988 -22.37 12.05 8.97
N PHE A 989 -22.39 11.07 8.07
CA PHE A 989 -22.97 11.17 6.74
C PHE A 989 -24.17 10.25 6.63
N LEU A 990 -25.34 10.81 6.31
CA LEU A 990 -26.56 10.06 6.06
C LEU A 990 -26.79 9.96 4.55
N PHE A 991 -26.81 8.74 4.01
CA PHE A 991 -27.03 8.48 2.59
C PHE A 991 -28.52 8.25 2.33
N LEU A 992 -29.06 8.99 1.37
CA LEU A 992 -30.48 9.03 1.05
C LEU A 992 -30.72 8.69 -0.43
N ASP A 993 -31.83 8.01 -0.70
CA ASP A 993 -32.30 7.70 -2.06
C ASP A 993 -32.95 8.92 -2.74
N LYS A 994 -33.43 8.72 -3.98
CA LYS A 994 -34.17 9.74 -4.75
C LYS A 994 -35.42 10.30 -4.05
N ASN A 995 -36.02 9.54 -3.13
CA ASN A 995 -37.20 9.93 -2.35
C ASN A 995 -36.82 10.58 -1.00
N LYS A 996 -35.52 10.77 -0.74
CA LYS A 996 -34.95 11.23 0.53
C LYS A 996 -35.18 10.25 1.70
N GLU A 997 -35.39 8.97 1.40
CA GLU A 997 -35.44 7.90 2.38
C GLU A 997 -34.03 7.41 2.70
N LYS A 998 -33.79 7.02 3.96
CA LYS A 998 -32.46 6.60 4.42
C LYS A 998 -32.08 5.25 3.82
N LEU A 999 -30.96 5.23 3.09
CA LEU A 999 -30.32 4.00 2.59
C LEU A 999 -29.32 3.46 3.62
N ALA A 1000 -28.38 4.30 4.04
CA ALA A 1000 -27.29 3.93 4.92
C ALA A 1000 -26.76 5.16 5.68
N HIS A 1001 -25.72 4.96 6.49
CA HIS A 1001 -25.00 6.06 7.13
C HIS A 1001 -23.57 5.65 7.45
N THR A 1002 -22.69 6.64 7.53
CA THR A 1002 -21.31 6.50 7.98
C THR A 1002 -21.10 7.41 9.20
N ILE A 1003 -20.49 6.86 10.26
CA ILE A 1003 -20.16 7.58 11.49
C ILE A 1003 -18.70 7.29 11.83
N ILE A 1004 -17.84 8.29 11.76
CA ILE A 1004 -16.39 8.12 11.87
C ILE A 1004 -15.82 9.21 12.80
N PRO A 1005 -14.81 8.90 13.63
CA PRO A 1005 -14.16 9.90 14.50
C PRO A 1005 -13.70 11.15 13.75
N ALA A 1006 -13.82 12.31 14.39
CA ALA A 1006 -13.21 13.54 13.90
C ALA A 1006 -11.82 13.67 14.54
N ASP A 1007 -10.87 12.93 13.99
CA ASP A 1007 -9.50 12.77 14.49
C ASP A 1007 -8.46 13.57 13.69
N GLY A 1008 -8.92 14.36 12.70
CA GLY A 1008 -8.05 15.14 11.83
C GLY A 1008 -7.34 14.31 10.75
N PHE A 1009 -7.79 13.07 10.51
CA PHE A 1009 -7.34 12.25 9.38
C PHE A 1009 -8.39 12.17 8.27
N SER A 1010 -7.94 11.84 7.07
CA SER A 1010 -8.81 11.58 5.92
C SER A 1010 -9.46 10.19 6.02
N HIS A 1011 -10.75 10.12 5.71
CA HIS A 1011 -11.54 8.88 5.79
C HIS A 1011 -12.36 8.65 4.53
N ALA A 1012 -12.39 7.41 4.04
CA ALA A 1012 -13.23 7.01 2.91
C ALA A 1012 -14.61 6.48 3.38
N MET A 1013 -15.66 6.88 2.67
CA MET A 1013 -17.05 6.52 2.96
C MET A 1013 -17.57 5.43 2.04
N ALA A 1014 -18.35 4.49 2.59
CA ALA A 1014 -19.11 3.52 1.80
C ALA A 1014 -20.44 4.14 1.35
N ILE A 1015 -20.45 4.69 0.13
CA ILE A 1015 -21.63 5.34 -0.46
C ILE A 1015 -22.41 4.27 -1.25
N PRO A 1016 -23.69 3.99 -0.91
CA PRO A 1016 -24.52 3.07 -1.68
C PRO A 1016 -24.72 3.53 -3.13
N GLU A 1017 -24.82 2.58 -4.07
CA GLU A 1017 -25.00 2.85 -5.50
C GLU A 1017 -26.26 3.71 -5.77
N ASP A 1018 -27.37 3.41 -5.07
CA ASP A 1018 -28.65 4.13 -5.19
C ASP A 1018 -28.70 5.49 -4.44
N CYS A 1019 -27.59 5.95 -3.84
CA CYS A 1019 -27.57 7.21 -3.11
C CYS A 1019 -27.60 8.41 -4.09
N GLU A 1020 -28.54 9.34 -3.84
CA GLU A 1020 -28.69 10.59 -4.59
C GLU A 1020 -28.46 11.83 -3.71
N TYR A 1021 -28.85 11.76 -2.42
CA TYR A 1021 -28.73 12.86 -1.48
C TYR A 1021 -27.94 12.49 -0.21
N ILE A 1022 -27.30 13.47 0.39
CA ILE A 1022 -26.44 13.34 1.57
C ILE A 1022 -26.84 14.38 2.62
N ARG A 1023 -26.88 13.96 3.88
CA ARG A 1023 -26.99 14.88 5.02
C ARG A 1023 -25.80 14.72 5.95
N ILE A 1024 -25.11 15.83 6.21
CA ILE A 1024 -23.91 15.89 7.05
C ILE A 1024 -24.30 16.28 8.48
N GLY A 1025 -23.54 15.83 9.47
CA GLY A 1025 -23.69 16.23 10.87
C GLY A 1025 -22.59 15.70 11.77
N PHE A 1026 -22.77 15.88 13.07
CA PHE A 1026 -21.88 15.35 14.10
C PHE A 1026 -22.63 14.49 15.11
N LYS A 1027 -21.93 13.54 15.72
CA LYS A 1027 -22.37 12.79 16.89
C LYS A 1027 -21.39 13.08 18.03
N ILE A 1028 -21.91 13.57 19.16
CA ILE A 1028 -21.13 13.75 20.39
C ILE A 1028 -21.66 12.79 21.46
N THR A 1029 -20.77 12.05 22.12
CA THR A 1029 -21.10 11.10 23.19
C THR A 1029 -20.27 11.42 24.43
N GLY A 1030 -20.91 11.45 25.60
CA GLY A 1030 -20.26 11.79 26.86
C GLY A 1030 -20.04 13.28 27.11
N THR A 1031 -19.36 13.59 28.21
CA THR A 1031 -19.05 14.95 28.65
C THR A 1031 -17.71 15.37 28.08
N GLY A 1032 -17.61 16.53 27.45
CA GLY A 1032 -16.37 17.02 26.86
C GLY A 1032 -16.64 18.12 25.85
N LYS A 1033 -15.67 18.39 24.98
CA LYS A 1033 -15.81 19.39 23.93
C LYS A 1033 -15.02 19.04 22.68
N ALA A 1034 -15.51 19.49 21.53
CA ALA A 1034 -14.80 19.44 20.27
C ALA A 1034 -14.75 20.85 19.67
N ASP A 1035 -13.56 21.29 19.27
CA ASP A 1035 -13.34 22.55 18.55
C ASP A 1035 -13.16 22.23 17.06
N VAL A 1036 -14.22 22.39 16.26
CA VAL A 1036 -14.24 22.05 14.83
C VAL A 1036 -13.79 23.25 14.00
N LYS A 1037 -12.77 23.08 13.15
CA LYS A 1037 -12.25 24.13 12.27
C LYS A 1037 -12.86 24.06 10.88
N GLU A 1038 -12.93 22.86 10.31
CA GLU A 1038 -13.30 22.66 8.90
C GLU A 1038 -13.74 21.21 8.64
N ILE A 1039 -14.58 21.00 7.62
CA ILE A 1039 -14.79 19.70 6.98
C ILE A 1039 -14.40 19.81 5.51
N ASN A 1040 -13.43 19.04 5.07
CA ASN A 1040 -12.98 18.98 3.68
C ASN A 1040 -13.50 17.72 3.02
N ILE A 1041 -14.25 17.82 1.92
CA ILE A 1041 -14.78 16.68 1.16
C ILE A 1041 -14.12 16.65 -0.22
N GLY A 1042 -13.38 15.57 -0.48
CA GLY A 1042 -12.58 15.39 -1.66
C GLY A 1042 -11.33 14.56 -1.37
N GLU A 1043 -10.68 14.10 -2.43
CA GLU A 1043 -9.44 13.34 -2.34
C GLU A 1043 -8.30 14.34 -2.20
N LEU A 1044 -7.58 14.15 -1.12
CA LEU A 1044 -6.31 14.80 -0.89
C LEU A 1044 -5.29 14.24 -1.86
N ARG A 1045 -4.88 15.07 -2.81
CA ARG A 1045 -3.80 14.74 -3.72
C ARG A 1045 -2.50 15.17 -3.07
N GLU A 1046 -1.57 14.24 -3.03
CA GLU A 1046 -0.24 14.56 -2.58
C GLU A 1046 0.45 15.48 -3.57
N ARG A 1047 1.20 16.46 -3.05
CA ARG A 1047 2.08 17.27 -3.88
C ARG A 1047 3.10 16.33 -4.52
N VAL A 1048 3.19 16.38 -5.84
CA VAL A 1048 4.25 15.71 -6.59
C VAL A 1048 5.56 16.36 -6.20
N ASN A 1049 6.46 15.58 -5.60
CA ASN A 1049 7.79 16.03 -5.22
C ASN A 1049 8.78 15.43 -6.20
N ASN A 1050 9.54 16.28 -6.90
CA ASN A 1050 10.54 15.85 -7.89
C ASN A 1050 9.90 14.96 -8.98
N PHE A 1051 9.24 15.60 -9.95
CA PHE A 1051 8.68 14.90 -11.12
C PHE A 1051 9.74 13.98 -11.75
N VAL A 1052 9.45 12.69 -11.80
CA VAL A 1052 10.32 11.66 -12.39
C VAL A 1052 9.95 11.50 -13.86
N GLY A 1053 10.83 11.96 -14.75
CA GLY A 1053 10.68 11.76 -16.19
C GLY A 1053 11.06 10.34 -16.63
N LYS A 1054 10.58 9.91 -17.80
CA LYS A 1054 11.07 8.71 -18.51
C LYS A 1054 12.26 9.00 -19.41
N SER A 1055 12.47 10.28 -19.74
CA SER A 1055 13.46 10.76 -20.69
C SER A 1055 14.19 11.99 -20.16
N ASP A 1056 15.27 12.35 -20.82
CA ASP A 1056 15.95 13.64 -20.62
C ASP A 1056 15.30 14.80 -21.38
N THR A 1057 14.19 14.56 -22.08
CA THR A 1057 13.58 15.53 -22.98
C THR A 1057 12.14 15.85 -22.56
N LEU A 1058 11.89 17.10 -22.21
CA LEU A 1058 10.59 17.60 -21.78
C LEU A 1058 9.88 18.38 -22.89
N VAL A 1059 8.68 17.99 -23.26
CA VAL A 1059 7.78 18.81 -24.09
C VAL A 1059 6.92 19.67 -23.18
N LEU A 1060 7.06 20.99 -23.28
CA LEU A 1060 6.33 21.96 -22.48
C LEU A 1060 5.22 22.62 -23.31
N ALA A 1061 3.97 22.53 -22.86
CA ALA A 1061 2.85 23.20 -23.51
C ALA A 1061 1.79 23.71 -22.53
N LYS A 1062 0.92 24.60 -22.99
CA LYS A 1062 -0.24 25.08 -22.21
C LYS A 1062 -1.36 24.06 -22.11
N GLN A 1063 -1.50 23.24 -23.15
CA GLN A 1063 -2.61 22.33 -23.32
C GLN A 1063 -2.17 21.10 -24.10
N TYR A 1064 -2.92 20.02 -23.90
CA TYR A 1064 -2.77 18.73 -24.57
C TYR A 1064 -4.16 18.09 -24.66
N PRO A 1065 -4.46 17.24 -25.67
CA PRO A 1065 -5.73 16.52 -25.73
C PRO A 1065 -6.03 15.67 -24.49
N ALA A 1066 -7.31 15.44 -24.23
CA ALA A 1066 -7.82 14.48 -23.26
C ALA A 1066 -9.04 13.74 -23.84
N TYR A 1067 -9.41 12.58 -23.29
CA TYR A 1067 -10.53 11.78 -23.82
C TYR A 1067 -11.88 12.51 -23.78
N ASP A 1068 -12.05 13.46 -22.87
CA ASP A 1068 -13.22 14.33 -22.76
C ASP A 1068 -13.06 15.68 -23.51
N ASP A 1069 -11.88 15.96 -24.07
CA ASP A 1069 -11.56 17.19 -24.80
C ASP A 1069 -10.55 16.93 -25.95
N LEU A 1070 -11.04 16.27 -27.01
CA LEU A 1070 -10.22 15.79 -28.13
C LEU A 1070 -9.66 16.88 -29.05
N TYR A 1071 -10.29 18.07 -29.10
CA TYR A 1071 -10.06 19.04 -30.18
C TYR A 1071 -8.95 20.07 -29.89
N LYS A 1072 -8.28 19.99 -28.73
CA LYS A 1072 -7.21 20.92 -28.36
C LYS A 1072 -5.84 20.35 -28.67
N TYR A 1073 -5.04 21.05 -29.49
CA TYR A 1073 -3.62 20.75 -29.72
C TYR A 1073 -3.35 19.35 -30.34
N GLY A 1074 -4.26 18.80 -31.14
CA GLY A 1074 -4.09 17.48 -31.79
C GLY A 1074 -2.85 17.34 -32.68
N PHE A 1075 -2.32 18.45 -33.23
CA PHE A 1075 -1.05 18.45 -33.96
C PHE A 1075 0.15 18.14 -33.04
N LEU A 1076 0.11 18.57 -31.77
CA LEU A 1076 1.17 18.33 -30.79
C LEU A 1076 1.17 16.86 -30.43
N HIS A 1077 -0.02 16.31 -30.15
CA HIS A 1077 -0.17 14.89 -29.88
C HIS A 1077 0.31 14.01 -31.04
N SER A 1078 -0.04 14.36 -32.29
CA SER A 1078 0.44 13.64 -33.48
C SER A 1078 1.96 13.63 -33.57
N ARG A 1079 2.62 14.73 -33.16
CA ARG A 1079 4.08 14.85 -33.13
C ARG A 1079 4.70 14.01 -32.01
N VAL A 1080 4.16 14.06 -30.79
CA VAL A 1080 4.66 13.27 -29.66
C VAL A 1080 4.50 11.77 -29.92
N ARG A 1081 3.38 11.34 -30.51
CA ARG A 1081 3.22 9.95 -30.97
C ARG A 1081 4.26 9.56 -32.03
N ALA A 1082 4.57 10.45 -32.97
CA ALA A 1082 5.58 10.18 -33.98
C ALA A 1082 6.98 10.02 -33.36
N TYR A 1083 7.31 10.78 -32.30
CA TYR A 1083 8.56 10.59 -31.55
C TYR A 1083 8.61 9.20 -30.89
N LYS A 1084 7.55 8.83 -30.16
CA LYS A 1084 7.45 7.50 -29.55
C LYS A 1084 7.55 6.37 -30.57
N ASN A 1085 6.86 6.47 -31.71
CA ASN A 1085 6.93 5.48 -32.79
C ASN A 1085 8.32 5.37 -33.43
N ALA A 1086 9.15 6.42 -33.33
CA ALA A 1086 10.53 6.43 -33.79
C ALA A 1086 11.54 6.02 -32.70
N GLY A 1087 11.08 5.54 -31.53
CA GLY A 1087 11.96 5.16 -30.42
C GLY A 1087 12.47 6.33 -29.57
N GLN A 1088 11.94 7.53 -29.76
CA GLN A 1088 12.31 8.72 -28.99
C GLN A 1088 11.22 9.05 -27.98
N LEU A 1089 11.39 8.57 -26.75
CA LEU A 1089 10.48 8.91 -25.65
C LEU A 1089 10.72 10.35 -25.20
N VAL A 1090 9.62 11.05 -24.93
CA VAL A 1090 9.63 12.41 -24.37
C VAL A 1090 8.58 12.49 -23.26
N ASP A 1091 8.84 13.28 -22.23
CA ASP A 1091 7.88 13.57 -21.18
C ASP A 1091 7.05 14.80 -21.55
N MET A 1092 5.73 14.77 -21.34
CA MET A 1092 4.84 15.88 -21.72
C MET A 1092 4.37 16.62 -20.46
N PHE A 1093 4.85 17.85 -20.29
CA PHE A 1093 4.48 18.77 -19.21
C PHE A 1093 3.45 19.80 -19.69
N LYS A 1094 2.24 19.71 -19.16
CA LYS A 1094 1.19 20.70 -19.36
C LYS A 1094 1.21 21.71 -18.20
N ILE A 1095 1.63 22.94 -18.47
CA ILE A 1095 1.60 23.98 -17.43
C ILE A 1095 0.16 24.45 -17.18
N ALA A 1096 -0.29 24.26 -15.95
CA ALA A 1096 -1.61 24.69 -15.49
C ALA A 1096 -1.63 26.19 -15.13
N GLY A 1097 -2.80 26.80 -15.26
CA GLY A 1097 -3.09 28.09 -14.60
C GLY A 1097 -3.46 27.87 -13.13
N LYS A 1098 -3.67 28.96 -12.38
CA LYS A 1098 -4.00 28.92 -10.93
C LYS A 1098 -5.22 28.08 -10.55
N ASP A 1099 -6.16 27.87 -11.47
CA ASP A 1099 -7.40 27.11 -11.24
C ASP A 1099 -7.41 25.73 -11.95
N GLY A 1100 -6.26 25.22 -12.38
CA GLY A 1100 -6.14 23.97 -13.16
C GLY A 1100 -6.06 22.71 -12.29
N SER A 1101 -6.51 21.57 -12.83
CA SER A 1101 -6.32 20.27 -12.18
C SER A 1101 -4.86 19.81 -12.27
N PHE A 1102 -4.28 19.46 -11.12
CA PHE A 1102 -2.89 18.98 -11.01
C PHE A 1102 -2.81 17.46 -11.00
N GLY A 1103 -1.73 16.92 -11.54
CA GLY A 1103 -1.39 15.49 -11.45
C GLY A 1103 -1.13 14.82 -12.78
N PHE A 1104 -1.13 13.49 -12.75
CA PHE A 1104 -0.78 12.64 -13.87
C PHE A 1104 -2.02 12.10 -14.58
N SER A 1105 -1.94 12.04 -15.89
CA SER A 1105 -2.92 11.41 -16.77
C SER A 1105 -2.23 10.78 -17.97
N GLU A 1106 -2.99 10.10 -18.82
CA GLU A 1106 -2.52 9.67 -20.14
C GLU A 1106 -3.52 10.04 -21.23
N PHE A 1107 -3.03 10.16 -22.47
CA PHE A 1107 -3.86 10.21 -23.65
C PHE A 1107 -3.20 9.42 -24.80
N GLU A 1108 -3.88 8.37 -25.26
CA GLU A 1108 -3.40 7.40 -26.26
C GLU A 1108 -1.97 6.92 -25.99
N SER A 1109 -1.72 6.42 -24.76
CA SER A 1109 -0.41 5.93 -24.30
C SER A 1109 0.70 6.98 -24.25
N ILE A 1110 0.36 8.28 -24.28
CA ILE A 1110 1.28 9.37 -23.95
C ILE A 1110 1.03 9.83 -22.52
N ASP A 1111 2.06 9.72 -21.68
CA ASP A 1111 2.01 10.14 -20.29
C ASP A 1111 2.08 11.66 -20.16
N LEU A 1112 1.21 12.22 -19.33
CA LEU A 1112 1.05 13.66 -19.13
C LEU A 1112 1.24 13.99 -17.66
N PHE A 1113 2.05 15.00 -17.40
CA PHE A 1113 2.07 15.67 -16.11
C PHE A 1113 1.49 17.07 -16.25
N THR A 1114 0.43 17.37 -15.48
CA THR A 1114 -0.12 18.71 -15.37
C THR A 1114 0.32 19.32 -14.05
N GLY A 1115 1.15 20.37 -14.12
CA GLY A 1115 1.79 21.00 -12.97
C GLY A 1115 1.78 22.53 -13.08
N ASP A 1116 2.05 23.22 -11.98
CA ASP A 1116 2.22 24.68 -11.97
C ASP A 1116 3.65 25.12 -12.31
N ALA A 1117 3.94 26.40 -12.08
CA ALA A 1117 5.26 26.99 -12.26
C ALA A 1117 6.31 26.40 -11.31
N ASP A 1118 5.93 26.07 -10.08
CA ASP A 1118 6.85 25.54 -9.08
C ASP A 1118 7.19 24.08 -9.39
N ASN A 1119 6.21 23.29 -9.82
CA ASN A 1119 6.47 21.95 -10.34
C ASN A 1119 7.40 21.96 -11.54
N LEU A 1120 7.25 22.92 -12.47
CA LEU A 1120 8.16 23.03 -13.61
C LEU A 1120 9.58 23.42 -13.15
N ARG A 1121 9.70 24.39 -12.24
CA ARG A 1121 11.00 24.79 -11.67
C ARG A 1121 11.69 23.64 -10.95
N GLU A 1122 10.96 22.89 -10.12
CA GLU A 1122 11.48 21.68 -9.45
C GLU A 1122 11.92 20.60 -10.45
N ALA A 1123 11.12 20.37 -11.51
CA ALA A 1123 11.46 19.40 -12.55
C ALA A 1123 12.77 19.78 -13.26
N LEU A 1124 12.97 21.05 -13.64
CA LEU A 1124 14.19 21.51 -14.29
C LEU A 1124 15.39 21.52 -13.31
N ALA A 1125 15.19 22.00 -12.09
CA ALA A 1125 16.22 22.03 -11.05
C ALA A 1125 16.74 20.64 -10.66
N SER A 1126 15.94 19.59 -10.89
CA SER A 1126 16.39 18.21 -10.68
C SER A 1126 17.54 17.79 -11.61
N GLY A 1127 17.77 18.51 -12.71
CA GLY A 1127 18.79 18.20 -13.70
C GLY A 1127 18.49 16.97 -14.57
N GLN A 1128 17.33 16.32 -14.41
CA GLN A 1128 16.90 15.18 -15.22
C GLN A 1128 16.72 15.55 -16.69
N PHE A 1129 16.15 16.73 -16.96
CA PHE A 1129 15.84 17.17 -18.31
C PHE A 1129 17.02 17.99 -18.88
N LYS A 1130 17.59 17.49 -19.98
CA LYS A 1130 18.66 18.12 -20.75
C LYS A 1130 18.17 18.89 -21.95
N HIS A 1131 16.91 18.69 -22.34
CA HIS A 1131 16.29 19.34 -23.49
C HIS A 1131 14.85 19.72 -23.18
N VAL A 1132 14.45 20.95 -23.52
CA VAL A 1132 13.06 21.40 -23.39
C VAL A 1132 12.49 21.84 -24.74
N LEU A 1133 11.49 21.12 -25.23
CA LEU A 1133 10.76 21.42 -26.46
C LEU A 1133 9.50 22.23 -26.13
N VAL A 1134 9.58 23.55 -26.29
CA VAL A 1134 8.46 24.45 -25.95
C VAL A 1134 7.48 24.58 -27.10
N HIS A 1135 6.20 24.33 -26.81
CA HIS A 1135 5.10 24.54 -27.73
C HIS A 1135 4.24 25.76 -27.33
N ILE A 1136 4.36 26.85 -28.10
CA ILE A 1136 3.72 28.16 -27.85
C ILE A 1136 4.18 28.75 -26.51
N LEU A 1137 5.41 29.26 -26.51
CA LEU A 1137 6.04 29.94 -25.36
C LEU A 1137 5.21 31.17 -24.93
N ASP A 1138 5.07 31.37 -23.62
CA ASP A 1138 4.53 32.59 -23.04
C ASP A 1138 5.44 33.18 -21.95
N ARG A 1139 5.01 34.31 -21.36
CA ARG A 1139 5.78 35.00 -20.33
C ARG A 1139 5.99 34.17 -19.06
N ASN A 1140 5.02 33.34 -18.67
CA ASN A 1140 5.10 32.55 -17.45
C ASN A 1140 6.07 31.37 -17.62
N MET A 1141 5.99 30.69 -18.76
CA MET A 1141 6.97 29.68 -19.14
C MET A 1141 8.37 30.28 -19.23
N TRP A 1142 8.51 31.42 -19.92
CA TRP A 1142 9.81 32.06 -20.11
C TRP A 1142 10.45 32.48 -18.79
N SER A 1143 9.69 33.05 -17.85
CA SER A 1143 10.24 33.46 -16.54
C SER A 1143 10.79 32.30 -15.72
N ILE A 1144 10.39 31.06 -16.02
CA ILE A 1144 10.94 29.86 -15.37
C ILE A 1144 12.13 29.35 -16.19
N LEU A 1145 11.97 29.20 -17.51
CA LEU A 1145 13.01 28.66 -18.39
C LEU A 1145 14.28 29.52 -18.42
N GLU A 1146 14.16 30.84 -18.28
CA GLU A 1146 15.32 31.73 -18.27
C GLU A 1146 16.25 31.49 -17.06
N GLU A 1147 15.75 30.89 -15.99
CA GLU A 1147 16.54 30.49 -14.81
C GLU A 1147 17.47 29.30 -15.10
N PHE A 1148 17.21 28.51 -16.15
CA PHE A 1148 17.89 27.23 -16.43
C PHE A 1148 18.54 27.16 -17.82
N ILE A 1149 18.63 28.27 -18.56
CA ILE A 1149 19.05 28.25 -19.98
C ILE A 1149 20.46 27.67 -20.23
N ASP A 1150 21.32 27.73 -19.22
CA ASP A 1150 22.68 27.18 -19.29
C ASP A 1150 22.73 25.67 -18.95
N ASP A 1151 21.63 25.13 -18.38
CA ASP A 1151 21.50 23.74 -17.92
C ASP A 1151 20.66 22.84 -18.85
N ILE A 1152 19.89 23.43 -19.80
CA ILE A 1152 18.88 22.76 -20.67
C ILE A 1152 19.07 22.95 -22.18
#